data_AF-Q5JGP8-F1
#
_entry.id   AF-Q5JGP8-F1
#
_cell.length_a   1.000
_cell.length_b   1.000
_cell.length_c   1.000
_cell.angle_alpha   90.00
_cell.angle_beta   90.00
_cell.angle_gamma   90.00
#
_symmetry.space_group_name_H-M   'P 1'
#
loop_
_entity.id
_entity.type
_entity.pdbx_description
1 polymer ?
#
loop_
_entity_poly.entity_id
_entity_poly.type
_entity_poly.pdbx_seq_one_letter_code
_entity_poly.pdbx_strand_id
1 'polypeptide(L)'
;MNRKVLSLLIVAVMVLSVVPAVLPGTLAAQNSPENHSVIRTLEDTLDKSLLLSSYKTGLRWVSPEEYSKITGIKFKPLTESAFKEALMNAPYYPGRETMAILPSTTGYKVSSGLSLPPMVFNNLYLPPIGDQGYIGSCNAWSSTYYVWTYMMNWWRDNPYPRTPDVIMNPSFTYNLINGGVDEGSNPWDAMTLISTVGAVPLDAFPLYTYPPKEAFTNGTLTNYTLYYEWYNEAISRWPNITQWMIAPRNSGNDYMWQASLYEYQVPGQWYIIDLSNDTQWQYLKQLLAAGYVVQYAYGVSFPFDAVNIFDSADEILQALDYWASYVATATNNETYYQWVNETYLSNETFIQGLKQTFMPYTETKAFYDFTKETGWWEVWSKYIEVKYGRTYSLIKGGHAVTIVGYDDRVKTADGYGVVRIANSWGQNWGDGGYFYMSYEDIRFGEESFQLAWVYVPKAANYQPKLMSVVGIAHPLRGEVIDGTYDPSTYMPVHEAGIPIVAEVNGTPVWGMNFLDFYHDYLPENVIPYLANNRTLLYRKLPQAHPFPNSPMAFDVSGLGEGLAYYMEETGDAPTYMTIYTNVSDIIPDNITGEIYNFTLLYQGPTGDYMLLASADITNGTIPDGGWKVIPIEVPIVQYGSLTLSNSSTINFGNFSVDVLSLVPLKGAYVSIDGKEYQLSEENGGYYFYGTEIDQKLKLPAGTYNYTVVVVYPNGKEVALPTRTVTIEGPTVDILSPVNTVYNTSTVEVVVNVTDPYATVTNVKAYLNGKPLNLTASGSLYVATLTNLTNGEYKLTVIANDTTGAYGIATRLFVVHTSAKVTEVIVNNETNVTIGVVGGSANVTAENNTIVANVSTSSGEFTVEIPVVNNIPAVVVNASSVDTVVAGGSNATLVAGWNATLTEVSTKTTPVDTKGNKKVYSVTITANVSIGENGVAVVALRDVNISKVYVIKNGQKVQLTTNKSNSLGYYYKEGNVIFVVLKEDPIIVAQGTKEVTVPSESGISITTLNFLGYRWYNIYHEEFNETYQKALELGVDNETLQKALELHKEAEKYYEEAIEITDGNILAYLSDPRLIRPLRLAYLNEMKAVKLLLEAIEELEAQG
;
A
#
# COMPACT_ATOMS: atom_id res chain seq x y z
N MET A 1 -40.05 0.03 36.25
CA MET A 1 -41.22 -0.61 35.60
C MET A 1 -41.29 -2.05 36.07
N ASN A 2 -42.45 -2.72 36.02
CA ASN A 2 -42.51 -4.17 36.24
C ASN A 2 -41.87 -4.87 35.02
N ARG A 3 -41.01 -5.88 35.22
CA ARG A 3 -40.38 -6.66 34.12
C ARG A 3 -41.44 -7.16 33.13
N LYS A 4 -42.55 -7.71 33.61
CA LYS A 4 -43.65 -8.21 32.77
C LYS A 4 -44.28 -7.13 31.89
N VAL A 5 -44.36 -5.90 32.40
CA VAL A 5 -44.83 -4.73 31.63
C VAL A 5 -43.80 -4.29 30.59
N LEU A 6 -42.50 -4.49 30.84
CA LEU A 6 -41.48 -4.23 29.83
C LEU A 6 -41.42 -5.33 28.76
N SER A 7 -41.48 -6.62 29.11
CA SER A 7 -41.54 -7.70 28.10
C SER A 7 -42.83 -7.61 27.27
N LEU A 8 -43.98 -7.31 27.89
CA LEU A 8 -45.22 -7.00 27.16
C LEU A 8 -45.12 -5.68 26.37
N LEU A 9 -44.28 -4.72 26.77
CA LEU A 9 -43.98 -3.54 25.96
C LEU A 9 -43.04 -3.84 24.79
N ILE A 10 -42.07 -4.74 24.93
CA ILE A 10 -41.17 -5.17 23.85
C ILE A 10 -41.97 -5.96 22.81
N VAL A 11 -42.82 -6.91 23.24
CA VAL A 11 -43.80 -7.56 22.35
C VAL A 11 -44.78 -6.55 21.76
N ALA A 12 -45.31 -5.62 22.56
CA ALA A 12 -46.14 -4.55 22.02
C ALA A 12 -45.38 -3.62 21.06
N VAL A 13 -44.05 -3.49 21.16
CA VAL A 13 -43.20 -2.70 20.26
C VAL A 13 -42.88 -3.46 18.98
N MET A 14 -42.64 -4.77 19.03
CA MET A 14 -42.70 -5.63 17.83
C MET A 14 -44.08 -5.56 17.16
N VAL A 15 -45.14 -5.36 17.94
CA VAL A 15 -46.52 -5.16 17.46
C VAL A 15 -46.83 -3.68 17.11
N LEU A 16 -46.01 -2.68 17.47
CA LEU A 16 -46.25 -1.26 17.16
C LEU A 16 -45.26 -0.67 16.15
N SER A 17 -44.13 -1.32 15.90
CA SER A 17 -43.14 -0.93 14.88
C SER A 17 -43.62 -1.17 13.44
N VAL A 18 -44.78 -1.81 13.27
CA VAL A 18 -45.48 -1.95 11.98
C VAL A 18 -46.69 -1.01 11.95
N VAL A 19 -46.42 0.27 11.73
CA VAL A 19 -47.43 1.24 11.27
C VAL A 19 -47.42 1.23 9.74
N PRO A 20 -48.33 0.49 9.05
CA PRO A 20 -48.64 0.85 7.67
C PRO A 20 -49.23 2.26 7.68
N ALA A 21 -48.84 3.10 6.72
CA ALA A 21 -49.26 4.49 6.67
C ALA A 21 -50.74 4.64 6.27
N VAL A 22 -51.65 4.41 7.20
CA VAL A 22 -53.10 4.56 7.01
C VAL A 22 -53.45 6.06 6.99
N LEU A 23 -53.37 6.66 5.80
CA LEU A 23 -53.73 8.05 5.54
C LEU A 23 -55.22 8.33 5.83
N PRO A 24 -55.57 9.28 6.71
CA PRO A 24 -56.95 9.66 6.96
C PRO A 24 -57.41 10.83 6.06
N GLY A 25 -58.26 10.52 5.07
CA GLY A 25 -59.42 11.37 4.78
C GLY A 25 -59.40 12.36 3.59
N THR A 26 -59.82 11.85 2.42
CA THR A 26 -60.76 12.49 1.47
C THR A 26 -60.34 13.68 0.59
N LEU A 27 -61.14 13.85 -0.49
CA LEU A 27 -61.10 14.84 -1.58
C LEU A 27 -60.00 14.58 -2.64
N ALA A 28 -60.32 14.45 -3.94
CA ALA A 28 -61.61 14.51 -4.63
C ALA A 28 -61.70 13.45 -5.75
N ALA A 29 -62.93 12.99 -6.04
CA ALA A 29 -63.19 12.01 -7.08
C ALA A 29 -63.70 12.67 -8.36
N GLN A 30 -63.14 12.30 -9.52
CA GLN A 30 -63.79 12.41 -10.82
C GLN A 30 -63.51 11.16 -11.67
N ASN A 31 -64.61 10.55 -12.13
CA ASN A 31 -64.87 9.70 -13.31
C ASN A 31 -63.67 9.21 -14.16
N SER A 32 -63.67 7.98 -14.69
CA SER A 32 -64.81 7.13 -15.09
C SER A 32 -64.51 5.61 -14.94
N PRO A 33 -65.52 4.72 -15.04
CA PRO A 33 -65.32 3.28 -14.84
C PRO A 33 -65.00 2.51 -16.14
N GLU A 34 -64.29 1.38 -16.04
CA GLU A 34 -64.68 0.09 -16.64
C GLU A 34 -63.77 -1.08 -16.17
N ASN A 35 -64.28 -2.32 -16.28
CA ASN A 35 -63.56 -3.60 -16.17
C ASN A 35 -62.71 -3.90 -14.90
N HIS A 36 -63.39 -4.28 -13.81
CA HIS A 36 -62.83 -5.18 -12.78
C HIS A 36 -63.36 -6.62 -12.97
N SER A 37 -62.65 -7.43 -13.75
CA SER A 37 -62.83 -8.90 -13.79
C SER A 37 -61.60 -9.56 -14.37
N VAL A 38 -61.06 -10.59 -13.68
CA VAL A 38 -59.64 -11.02 -13.78
C VAL A 38 -58.74 -9.90 -13.21
N ILE A 39 -57.89 -10.10 -12.22
CA ILE A 39 -57.09 -11.29 -11.89
C ILE A 39 -57.52 -11.94 -10.57
N ARG A 40 -57.81 -13.25 -10.63
CA ARG A 40 -57.37 -14.21 -9.59
C ARG A 40 -56.22 -15.01 -10.23
N THR A 41 -55.54 -15.86 -9.43
CA THR A 41 -54.36 -16.68 -9.79
C THR A 41 -53.07 -15.90 -10.00
N LEU A 42 -52.33 -15.73 -8.90
CA LEU A 42 -50.85 -15.67 -8.84
C LEU A 42 -50.35 -15.92 -7.40
N GLU A 43 -51.12 -15.46 -6.40
CA GLU A 43 -50.85 -15.62 -4.96
C GLU A 43 -50.98 -17.06 -4.43
N ASP A 44 -51.63 -17.96 -5.18
CA ASP A 44 -51.81 -19.38 -4.84
C ASP A 44 -50.74 -20.31 -5.45
N THR A 45 -49.77 -19.76 -6.19
CA THR A 45 -48.74 -20.53 -6.93
C THR A 45 -47.29 -20.17 -6.59
N LEU A 46 -47.07 -19.20 -5.72
CA LEU A 46 -45.79 -19.01 -5.04
C LEU A 46 -45.77 -19.87 -3.78
N ASP A 47 -44.71 -20.67 -3.62
CA ASP A 47 -44.55 -21.46 -2.40
C ASP A 47 -44.35 -20.53 -1.19
N LYS A 48 -45.19 -20.71 -0.18
CA LYS A 48 -45.20 -19.90 1.04
C LYS A 48 -44.04 -20.25 1.97
N SER A 49 -43.28 -21.32 1.68
CA SER A 49 -41.99 -21.62 2.32
C SER A 49 -40.92 -20.55 2.08
N LEU A 50 -40.97 -19.85 0.93
CA LEU A 50 -39.98 -18.85 0.51
C LEU A 50 -40.39 -17.39 0.81
N LEU A 51 -41.56 -17.18 1.44
CA LEU A 51 -42.05 -15.86 1.84
C LEU A 51 -41.87 -15.63 3.35
N LEU A 52 -40.62 -15.38 3.77
CA LEU A 52 -40.27 -14.80 5.09
C LEU A 52 -40.80 -13.36 5.20
N SER A 53 -42.13 -13.24 5.26
CA SER A 53 -42.84 -11.97 5.16
C SER A 53 -43.06 -11.32 6.53
N SER A 54 -42.18 -10.36 6.85
CA SER A 54 -42.46 -9.21 7.72
C SER A 54 -42.80 -9.48 9.19
N TYR A 55 -41.85 -10.00 9.97
CA TYR A 55 -41.72 -9.67 11.40
C TYR A 55 -40.25 -9.33 11.73
N LYS A 56 -40.03 -8.31 12.56
CA LYS A 56 -38.70 -7.71 12.77
C LYS A 56 -37.83 -8.49 13.77
N THR A 57 -37.14 -9.51 13.26
CA THR A 57 -35.91 -10.04 13.88
C THR A 57 -34.82 -10.03 12.81
N GLY A 58 -33.81 -9.18 12.99
CA GLY A 58 -32.97 -8.68 11.90
C GLY A 58 -31.77 -9.57 11.54
N LEU A 59 -32.04 -10.80 11.11
CA LEU A 59 -31.01 -11.69 10.59
C LEU A 59 -31.42 -12.29 9.25
N ARG A 60 -30.56 -12.09 8.24
CA ARG A 60 -30.63 -12.77 6.93
C ARG A 60 -29.72 -14.01 6.99
N TRP A 61 -30.10 -15.08 6.28
CA TRP A 61 -29.41 -16.38 6.38
C TRP A 61 -29.16 -17.03 5.03
N VAL A 62 -27.92 -17.46 4.84
CA VAL A 62 -27.40 -18.20 3.67
C VAL A 62 -26.34 -19.19 4.17
N SER A 63 -26.25 -20.35 3.54
CA SER A 63 -25.29 -21.40 3.92
C SER A 63 -23.82 -20.97 3.66
N PRO A 64 -22.83 -21.46 4.44
CA PRO A 64 -21.42 -21.12 4.22
C PRO A 64 -20.94 -21.42 2.81
N GLU A 65 -21.34 -22.57 2.26
CA GLU A 65 -21.00 -23.03 0.92
C GLU A 65 -21.63 -22.17 -0.18
N GLU A 66 -22.76 -21.54 0.09
CA GLU A 66 -23.47 -20.67 -0.85
C GLU A 66 -22.91 -19.26 -0.83
N TYR A 67 -22.72 -18.66 0.35
CA TYR A 67 -22.02 -17.38 0.50
C TYR A 67 -20.61 -17.45 -0.11
N SER A 68 -19.89 -18.56 0.07
CA SER A 68 -18.54 -18.76 -0.49
C SER A 68 -18.50 -18.96 -2.01
N LYS A 69 -19.60 -19.38 -2.65
CA LYS A 69 -19.71 -19.41 -4.14
C LYS A 69 -19.98 -18.01 -4.69
N ILE A 70 -20.82 -17.27 -3.98
CA ILE A 70 -21.34 -15.97 -4.37
C ILE A 70 -20.26 -14.89 -4.21
N THR A 71 -19.80 -14.61 -2.99
CA THR A 71 -18.78 -13.57 -2.71
C THR A 71 -17.35 -14.01 -3.02
N GLY A 72 -17.13 -15.30 -3.30
CA GLY A 72 -15.79 -15.91 -3.36
C GLY A 72 -15.06 -16.02 -2.01
N ILE A 73 -15.56 -15.37 -0.94
CA ILE A 73 -14.99 -15.36 0.41
C ILE A 73 -15.16 -16.74 1.05
N LYS A 74 -14.05 -17.44 1.27
CA LYS A 74 -14.05 -18.82 1.78
C LYS A 74 -13.90 -18.86 3.30
N PHE A 75 -15.03 -19.00 4.01
CA PHE A 75 -14.99 -19.25 5.44
C PHE A 75 -14.34 -20.60 5.76
N LYS A 76 -13.55 -20.63 6.84
CA LYS A 76 -12.81 -21.83 7.26
C LYS A 76 -13.62 -22.60 8.31
N PRO A 77 -13.89 -23.90 8.14
CA PRO A 77 -14.35 -24.74 9.24
C PRO A 77 -13.23 -24.86 10.29
N LEU A 78 -13.59 -25.00 11.56
CA LEU A 78 -12.64 -25.15 12.66
C LEU A 78 -11.95 -26.53 12.59
N THR A 79 -10.85 -26.62 11.85
CA THR A 79 -10.03 -27.85 11.77
C THR A 79 -9.36 -28.17 13.11
N GLU A 80 -8.95 -29.44 13.32
CA GLU A 80 -8.22 -29.84 14.54
C GLU A 80 -6.92 -29.02 14.74
N SER A 81 -6.24 -28.64 13.65
CA SER A 81 -5.07 -27.76 13.70
C SER A 81 -5.44 -26.35 14.18
N ALA A 82 -6.44 -25.73 13.55
CA ALA A 82 -6.88 -24.38 13.89
C ALA A 82 -7.42 -24.28 15.33
N PHE A 83 -8.12 -25.33 15.78
CA PHE A 83 -8.56 -25.48 17.17
C PHE A 83 -7.38 -25.54 18.16
N LYS A 84 -6.34 -26.35 17.86
CA LYS A 84 -5.13 -26.42 18.70
C LYS A 84 -4.36 -25.11 18.72
N GLU A 85 -4.29 -24.41 17.59
CA GLU A 85 -3.64 -23.10 17.50
C GLU A 85 -4.42 -22.03 18.29
N ALA A 86 -5.75 -21.99 18.16
CA ALA A 86 -6.60 -21.11 18.95
C ALA A 86 -6.36 -21.31 20.46
N LEU A 87 -6.29 -22.56 20.92
CA LEU A 87 -5.94 -22.85 22.32
C LEU A 87 -4.48 -22.50 22.70
N MET A 88 -3.54 -22.52 21.76
CA MET A 88 -2.13 -22.17 21.98
C MET A 88 -1.92 -20.64 22.06
N ASN A 89 -2.67 -19.89 21.25
CA ASN A 89 -2.62 -18.42 21.16
C ASN A 89 -3.59 -17.71 22.12
N ALA A 90 -4.41 -18.46 22.88
CA ALA A 90 -5.32 -17.92 23.88
C ALA A 90 -4.55 -17.24 25.03
N PRO A 91 -4.86 -15.97 25.38
CA PRO A 91 -4.30 -15.31 26.55
C PRO A 91 -4.71 -16.04 27.83
N TYR A 92 -3.97 -15.82 28.92
CA TYR A 92 -4.38 -16.34 30.22
C TYR A 92 -5.77 -15.78 30.60
N TYR A 93 -6.63 -16.63 31.17
CA TYR A 93 -7.92 -16.22 31.71
C TYR A 93 -7.93 -16.31 33.24
N PRO A 94 -8.02 -15.18 33.97
CA PRO A 94 -8.03 -15.17 35.42
C PRO A 94 -9.03 -16.15 36.05
N GLY A 95 -8.53 -17.03 36.92
CA GLY A 95 -9.33 -18.04 37.62
C GLY A 95 -9.56 -19.33 36.84
N ARG A 96 -9.01 -19.48 35.61
CA ARG A 96 -8.84 -20.79 34.98
C ARG A 96 -7.50 -21.40 35.39
N GLU A 97 -7.48 -22.72 35.54
CA GLU A 97 -6.23 -23.47 35.35
C GLU A 97 -5.88 -23.42 33.86
N THR A 98 -4.63 -23.16 33.52
CA THR A 98 -4.16 -23.28 32.14
C THR A 98 -4.31 -24.73 31.67
N MET A 99 -5.16 -24.99 30.68
CA MET A 99 -5.17 -26.30 30.02
C MET A 99 -3.76 -26.57 29.49
N ALA A 100 -3.10 -27.60 30.02
CA ALA A 100 -1.64 -27.68 30.05
C ALA A 100 -1.01 -28.09 28.70
N ILE A 101 -1.04 -27.19 27.72
CA ILE A 101 -0.25 -27.27 26.48
C ILE A 101 1.21 -26.90 26.82
N LEU A 102 1.89 -27.79 27.55
CA LEU A 102 3.33 -27.70 27.75
C LEU A 102 4.06 -28.04 26.43
N PRO A 103 4.92 -27.16 25.90
CA PRO A 103 5.70 -27.48 24.71
C PRO A 103 6.74 -28.55 25.05
N SER A 104 6.52 -29.77 24.55
CA SER A 104 7.54 -30.84 24.57
C SER A 104 8.00 -31.15 23.15
N THR A 105 9.32 -31.12 22.94
CA THR A 105 9.99 -31.03 21.64
C THR A 105 10.01 -32.33 20.83
N THR A 106 9.14 -33.30 21.16
CA THR A 106 9.18 -34.68 20.63
C THR A 106 7.82 -35.27 20.24
N GLY A 107 6.75 -34.47 20.24
CA GLY A 107 5.46 -34.83 19.61
C GLY A 107 4.24 -34.69 20.52
N TYR A 108 3.14 -34.21 19.95
CA TYR A 108 1.93 -33.87 20.69
C TYR A 108 1.18 -35.11 21.21
N LYS A 109 1.08 -35.22 22.54
CA LYS A 109 -0.03 -35.90 23.21
C LYS A 109 -0.84 -34.87 23.99
N VAL A 110 -2.07 -34.62 23.55
CA VAL A 110 -3.09 -33.97 24.39
C VAL A 110 -3.31 -34.86 25.61
N SER A 111 -3.29 -34.30 26.82
CA SER A 111 -3.52 -35.06 28.04
C SER A 111 -5.00 -35.42 28.17
N SER A 112 -5.36 -36.64 27.76
CA SER A 112 -6.73 -37.20 27.78
C SER A 112 -7.23 -37.51 29.20
N GLY A 113 -7.14 -36.56 30.12
CA GLY A 113 -7.37 -36.76 31.55
C GLY A 113 -7.67 -35.50 32.39
N LEU A 114 -7.66 -34.30 31.79
CA LEU A 114 -8.27 -33.12 32.40
C LEU A 114 -9.75 -33.07 31.98
N SER A 115 -10.66 -33.36 32.92
CA SER A 115 -12.09 -33.16 32.70
C SER A 115 -12.39 -31.66 32.62
N LEU A 116 -13.17 -31.24 31.63
CA LEU A 116 -13.62 -29.85 31.51
C LEU A 116 -14.37 -29.40 32.77
N PRO A 117 -14.30 -28.11 33.15
CA PRO A 117 -15.11 -27.58 34.24
C PRO A 117 -16.61 -27.78 33.92
N PRO A 118 -17.42 -28.34 34.84
CA PRO A 118 -18.83 -28.64 34.58
C PRO A 118 -19.72 -27.38 34.48
N MET A 119 -19.15 -26.20 34.75
CA MET A 119 -19.76 -24.89 34.53
C MET A 119 -18.66 -23.92 34.10
N VAL A 120 -18.96 -23.11 33.09
CA VAL A 120 -18.05 -22.16 32.45
C VAL A 120 -18.85 -20.91 32.15
N PHE A 121 -18.46 -19.74 32.68
CA PHE A 121 -18.99 -18.44 32.27
C PHE A 121 -17.85 -17.47 31.99
N ASN A 122 -17.99 -16.74 30.88
CA ASN A 122 -16.97 -15.90 30.28
C ASN A 122 -17.46 -14.45 30.30
N ASN A 123 -17.53 -13.87 31.50
CA ASN A 123 -18.08 -12.53 31.74
C ASN A 123 -17.03 -11.48 32.14
N LEU A 124 -15.75 -11.86 32.30
CA LEU A 124 -14.71 -10.95 32.80
C LEU A 124 -14.43 -9.81 31.83
N TYR A 125 -14.29 -10.09 30.53
CA TYR A 125 -14.03 -9.10 29.48
C TYR A 125 -15.30 -8.74 28.68
N LEU A 126 -16.48 -9.18 29.13
CA LEU A 126 -17.75 -8.90 28.47
C LEU A 126 -18.24 -7.48 28.82
N PRO A 127 -18.70 -6.68 27.86
CA PRO A 127 -19.35 -5.40 28.16
C PRO A 127 -20.68 -5.60 28.91
N PRO A 128 -21.28 -4.52 29.45
CA PRO A 128 -22.64 -4.56 30.00
C PRO A 128 -23.65 -5.11 28.99
N ILE A 129 -24.81 -5.60 29.44
CA ILE A 129 -25.85 -6.04 28.51
C ILE A 129 -26.35 -4.86 27.67
N GLY A 130 -26.21 -5.02 26.35
CA GLY A 130 -26.64 -4.10 25.32
C GLY A 130 -28.14 -4.14 25.02
N ASP A 131 -28.60 -3.15 24.29
CA ASP A 131 -30.01 -2.96 23.92
C ASP A 131 -30.13 -2.33 22.52
N GLN A 132 -30.51 -3.12 21.52
CA GLN A 132 -30.68 -2.69 20.13
C GLN A 132 -31.94 -1.82 19.91
N GLY A 133 -32.87 -1.82 20.87
CA GLY A 133 -34.13 -1.10 20.78
C GLY A 133 -34.98 -1.49 19.57
N TYR A 134 -35.20 -0.53 18.68
CA TYR A 134 -36.15 -0.59 17.55
C TYR A 134 -35.50 -0.97 16.21
N ILE A 135 -34.18 -1.14 16.18
CA ILE A 135 -33.38 -1.43 14.97
C ILE A 135 -33.09 -2.93 14.88
N GLY A 136 -33.08 -3.50 13.67
CA GLY A 136 -32.77 -4.89 13.36
C GLY A 136 -31.30 -5.30 13.58
N SER A 137 -30.51 -4.52 14.31
CA SER A 137 -29.04 -4.63 14.37
C SER A 137 -28.48 -5.79 15.22
N CYS A 138 -29.27 -6.82 15.54
CA CYS A 138 -28.88 -7.91 16.44
C CYS A 138 -27.57 -8.59 16.03
N ASN A 139 -27.37 -8.80 14.72
CA ASN A 139 -26.12 -9.29 14.16
C ASN A 139 -24.90 -8.45 14.60
N ALA A 140 -24.97 -7.13 14.43
CA ALA A 140 -23.91 -6.20 14.82
C ALA A 140 -23.74 -6.09 16.35
N TRP A 141 -24.82 -6.26 17.12
CA TRP A 141 -24.73 -6.36 18.59
C TRP A 141 -24.03 -7.64 19.04
N SER A 142 -24.25 -8.78 18.38
CA SER A 142 -23.54 -10.02 18.70
C SER A 142 -22.09 -10.00 18.22
N SER A 143 -21.85 -9.67 16.95
CA SER A 143 -20.52 -9.70 16.33
C SER A 143 -19.61 -8.58 16.86
N THR A 144 -20.08 -7.33 16.85
CA THR A 144 -19.26 -6.16 17.20
C THR A 144 -19.38 -5.81 18.67
N TYR A 145 -20.60 -5.53 19.16
CA TYR A 145 -20.74 -5.07 20.55
C TYR A 145 -20.33 -6.14 21.56
N TYR A 146 -20.73 -7.40 21.41
CA TYR A 146 -20.33 -8.47 22.33
C TYR A 146 -19.02 -9.15 21.94
N VAL A 147 -18.96 -9.92 20.84
CA VAL A 147 -17.79 -10.75 20.51
C VAL A 147 -16.54 -9.89 20.28
N TRP A 148 -16.61 -8.86 19.44
CA TRP A 148 -15.42 -8.04 19.14
C TRP A 148 -14.89 -7.31 20.37
N THR A 149 -15.76 -6.60 21.11
CA THR A 149 -15.39 -5.98 22.39
C THR A 149 -14.74 -6.99 23.34
N TYR A 150 -15.34 -8.17 23.50
CA TYR A 150 -14.83 -9.20 24.41
C TYR A 150 -13.43 -9.66 24.03
N MET A 151 -13.25 -10.03 22.76
CA MET A 151 -11.99 -10.58 22.25
C MET A 151 -10.87 -9.54 22.29
N MET A 152 -11.15 -8.29 21.92
CA MET A 152 -10.17 -7.20 22.00
C MET A 152 -9.79 -6.87 23.45
N ASN A 153 -10.74 -6.87 24.39
CA ASN A 153 -10.43 -6.59 25.81
C ASN A 153 -9.74 -7.77 26.51
N TRP A 154 -10.03 -9.02 26.15
CA TRP A 154 -9.29 -10.18 26.67
C TRP A 154 -7.84 -10.19 26.19
N TRP A 155 -7.58 -9.92 24.89
CA TRP A 155 -6.20 -9.83 24.38
C TRP A 155 -5.43 -8.60 24.91
N ARG A 156 -6.13 -7.51 25.26
CA ARG A 156 -5.55 -6.31 25.91
C ARG A 156 -5.41 -6.44 27.44
N ASP A 157 -5.83 -7.57 28.03
CA ASP A 157 -6.03 -7.78 29.48
C ASP A 157 -6.71 -6.59 30.20
N ASN A 158 -7.84 -6.16 29.65
CA ASN A 158 -8.65 -5.05 30.16
C ASN A 158 -9.98 -5.56 30.74
N PRO A 159 -10.00 -6.11 31.97
CA PRO A 159 -11.20 -6.70 32.56
C PRO A 159 -12.27 -5.66 32.89
N TYR A 160 -13.53 -6.07 32.74
CA TYR A 160 -14.76 -5.30 32.96
C TYR A 160 -14.86 -4.02 32.09
N PRO A 161 -14.76 -4.11 30.74
CA PRO A 161 -14.92 -2.95 29.86
C PRO A 161 -16.27 -2.27 30.07
N ARG A 162 -16.24 -0.99 30.45
CA ARG A 162 -17.43 -0.20 30.85
C ARG A 162 -17.44 1.22 30.29
N THR A 163 -16.33 1.68 29.73
CA THR A 163 -16.18 3.01 29.12
C THR A 163 -16.32 2.91 27.60
N PRO A 164 -16.87 3.93 26.92
CA PRO A 164 -17.18 3.83 25.48
C PRO A 164 -15.95 3.61 24.58
N ASP A 165 -14.79 4.12 24.99
CA ASP A 165 -13.51 4.03 24.28
C ASP A 165 -12.97 2.60 24.11
N VAL A 166 -13.40 1.66 24.96
CA VAL A 166 -13.00 0.25 24.93
C VAL A 166 -14.12 -0.71 24.53
N ILE A 167 -15.31 -0.19 24.21
CA ILE A 167 -16.48 -0.95 23.75
C ILE A 167 -16.69 -0.65 22.26
N MET A 168 -17.04 -1.63 21.45
CA MET A 168 -17.07 -1.50 19.99
C MET A 168 -18.48 -1.16 19.49
N ASN A 169 -18.59 -0.25 18.51
CA ASN A 169 -19.87 0.34 18.11
C ASN A 169 -20.67 -0.56 17.14
N PRO A 170 -21.88 -1.04 17.50
CA PRO A 170 -22.69 -1.89 16.62
C PRO A 170 -23.40 -1.13 15.50
N SER A 171 -23.66 0.18 15.66
CA SER A 171 -24.29 1.00 14.60
C SER A 171 -23.31 1.30 13.46
N PHE A 172 -22.02 1.47 13.74
CA PHE A 172 -20.97 1.54 12.71
C PHE A 172 -21.01 0.30 11.81
N THR A 173 -21.03 -0.89 12.43
CA THR A 173 -21.12 -2.16 11.69
C THR A 173 -22.43 -2.27 10.92
N TYR A 174 -23.58 -2.08 11.59
CA TYR A 174 -24.89 -2.28 10.97
C TYR A 174 -25.12 -1.36 9.76
N ASN A 175 -24.79 -0.08 9.86
CA ASN A 175 -24.99 0.87 8.75
C ASN A 175 -24.18 0.52 7.50
N LEU A 176 -23.05 -0.20 7.64
CA LEU A 176 -22.28 -0.66 6.49
C LEU A 176 -22.90 -1.93 5.86
N ILE A 177 -23.44 -2.86 6.65
CA ILE A 177 -23.89 -4.19 6.18
C ILE A 177 -25.41 -4.34 5.91
N ASN A 178 -26.25 -3.37 6.31
CA ASN A 178 -27.73 -3.47 6.28
C ASN A 178 -28.40 -3.23 4.90
N GLY A 179 -27.65 -3.08 3.81
CA GLY A 179 -28.22 -2.72 2.49
C GLY A 179 -28.96 -1.37 2.45
N GLY A 180 -28.82 -0.53 3.49
CA GLY A 180 -29.55 0.72 3.67
C GLY A 180 -31.00 0.59 4.16
N VAL A 181 -31.45 -0.59 4.59
CA VAL A 181 -32.83 -0.85 5.08
C VAL A 181 -32.82 -1.55 6.45
N ASP A 182 -33.86 -1.34 7.27
CA ASP A 182 -33.94 -1.97 8.60
C ASP A 182 -34.55 -3.38 8.57
N GLU A 183 -33.91 -4.28 7.84
CA GLU A 183 -34.32 -5.67 7.63
C GLU A 183 -33.29 -6.71 8.13
N GLY A 184 -32.23 -6.26 8.80
CA GLY A 184 -31.16 -7.12 9.28
C GLY A 184 -29.94 -7.18 8.35
N SER A 185 -29.13 -8.22 8.51
CA SER A 185 -27.89 -8.49 7.75
C SER A 185 -27.48 -9.96 7.97
N ASN A 186 -26.50 -10.48 7.22
CA ASN A 186 -25.99 -11.84 7.43
C ASN A 186 -24.83 -11.83 8.46
N PRO A 187 -24.64 -12.88 9.29
CA PRO A 187 -23.47 -13.01 10.16
C PRO A 187 -22.15 -12.79 9.42
N TRP A 188 -22.10 -13.36 8.22
CA TRP A 188 -21.00 -13.33 7.27
C TRP A 188 -20.51 -11.93 6.89
N ASP A 189 -21.42 -10.97 6.64
CA ASP A 189 -21.06 -9.60 6.27
C ASP A 189 -20.40 -8.87 7.44
N ALA A 190 -20.92 -9.06 8.65
CA ALA A 190 -20.34 -8.48 9.86
C ALA A 190 -18.96 -9.07 10.17
N MET A 191 -18.81 -10.39 10.05
CA MET A 191 -17.51 -11.07 10.22
C MET A 191 -16.48 -10.58 9.19
N THR A 192 -16.91 -10.37 7.95
CA THR A 192 -16.09 -9.82 6.87
C THR A 192 -15.68 -8.39 7.18
N LEU A 193 -16.64 -7.48 7.45
CA LEU A 193 -16.35 -6.08 7.82
C LEU A 193 -15.37 -5.98 8.99
N ILE A 194 -15.60 -6.72 10.07
CA ILE A 194 -14.73 -6.69 11.26
C ILE A 194 -13.31 -7.16 10.92
N SER A 195 -13.16 -8.03 9.92
CA SER A 195 -11.84 -8.54 9.51
C SER A 195 -11.11 -7.63 8.53
N THR A 196 -11.83 -6.94 7.63
CA THR A 196 -11.26 -6.14 6.52
C THR A 196 -11.25 -4.62 6.78
N VAL A 197 -12.18 -4.12 7.58
CA VAL A 197 -12.33 -2.70 7.97
C VAL A 197 -12.14 -2.52 9.48
N GLY A 198 -12.57 -3.49 10.28
CA GLY A 198 -12.57 -3.41 11.74
C GLY A 198 -13.75 -2.67 12.32
N ALA A 199 -13.56 -2.12 13.51
CA ALA A 199 -14.61 -1.45 14.28
C ALA A 199 -14.08 -0.23 15.04
N VAL A 200 -14.96 0.76 15.23
CA VAL A 200 -14.69 1.97 16.01
C VAL A 200 -15.23 1.85 17.45
N PRO A 201 -14.64 2.57 18.42
CA PRO A 201 -15.19 2.69 19.77
C PRO A 201 -16.62 3.24 19.82
N LEU A 202 -17.32 2.97 20.92
CA LEU A 202 -18.75 3.24 21.07
C LEU A 202 -19.10 4.74 21.06
N ASP A 203 -18.19 5.60 21.50
CA ASP A 203 -18.29 7.06 21.42
C ASP A 203 -17.74 7.67 20.13
N ALA A 204 -16.92 6.92 19.38
CA ALA A 204 -16.35 7.39 18.12
C ALA A 204 -17.41 7.51 17.00
N PHE A 205 -18.56 6.84 17.10
CA PHE A 205 -19.67 6.89 16.14
C PHE A 205 -21.03 6.92 16.87
N PRO A 206 -22.10 7.55 16.35
CA PRO A 206 -23.38 7.62 17.06
C PRO A 206 -24.05 6.24 17.22
N LEU A 207 -24.59 5.96 18.41
CA LEU A 207 -25.30 4.72 18.72
C LEU A 207 -26.81 4.89 18.47
N TYR A 208 -27.36 4.12 17.52
CA TYR A 208 -28.78 4.16 17.15
C TYR A 208 -29.52 2.92 17.66
N THR A 209 -30.48 3.13 18.57
CA THR A 209 -31.26 2.07 19.22
C THR A 209 -32.71 2.48 19.43
N TYR A 210 -32.94 3.65 20.02
CA TYR A 210 -34.26 4.21 20.29
C TYR A 210 -34.47 5.57 19.61
N PRO A 211 -35.65 5.82 19.03
CA PRO A 211 -36.02 7.15 18.53
C PRO A 211 -36.11 8.20 19.65
N PRO A 212 -36.02 9.51 19.31
CA PRO A 212 -36.21 10.60 20.25
C PRO A 212 -37.53 10.45 21.02
N LYS A 213 -37.52 10.70 22.33
CA LYS A 213 -38.73 10.60 23.17
C LYS A 213 -39.78 11.62 22.76
N GLU A 214 -39.31 12.73 22.20
CA GLU A 214 -40.03 13.86 21.64
C GLU A 214 -40.87 13.47 20.41
N ALA A 215 -40.59 12.31 19.79
CA ALA A 215 -41.47 11.76 18.76
C ALA A 215 -42.79 11.21 19.33
N PHE A 216 -42.87 10.92 20.63
CA PHE A 216 -43.98 10.20 21.28
C PHE A 216 -44.70 11.04 22.33
N THR A 217 -46.04 11.00 22.31
CA THR A 217 -46.89 11.54 23.39
C THR A 217 -47.57 10.37 24.09
N ASN A 218 -47.38 10.22 25.40
CA ASN A 218 -47.93 9.13 26.21
C ASN A 218 -47.65 7.70 25.67
N GLY A 219 -46.55 7.52 24.94
CA GLY A 219 -46.16 6.25 24.31
C GLY A 219 -46.74 6.01 22.90
N THR A 220 -47.60 6.89 22.39
CA THR A 220 -48.06 6.88 21.00
C THR A 220 -47.13 7.74 20.14
N LEU A 221 -46.74 7.24 18.95
CA LEU A 221 -45.99 8.03 17.97
C LEU A 221 -46.88 9.18 17.48
N THR A 222 -46.42 10.42 17.68
CA THR A 222 -47.17 11.65 17.37
C THR A 222 -46.43 12.62 16.46
N ASN A 223 -45.09 12.61 16.46
CA ASN A 223 -44.29 13.42 15.56
C ASN A 223 -43.47 12.50 14.64
N TYR A 224 -44.07 12.21 13.48
CA TYR A 224 -43.53 11.32 12.48
C TYR A 224 -42.27 11.87 11.81
N THR A 225 -42.14 13.19 11.68
CA THR A 225 -40.94 13.84 11.08
C THR A 225 -39.69 13.50 11.88
N LEU A 226 -39.71 13.77 13.19
CA LEU A 226 -38.60 13.46 14.11
C LEU A 226 -38.28 11.94 14.18
N TYR A 227 -39.29 11.09 13.97
CA TYR A 227 -39.08 9.64 13.87
C TYR A 227 -38.39 9.24 12.56
N TYR A 228 -38.82 9.78 11.41
CA TYR A 228 -38.22 9.47 10.10
C TYR A 228 -36.83 10.06 9.93
N GLU A 229 -36.57 11.27 10.46
CA GLU A 229 -35.22 11.87 10.51
C GLU A 229 -34.25 10.95 11.28
N TRP A 230 -34.63 10.52 12.49
CA TRP A 230 -33.85 9.56 13.27
C TRP A 230 -33.69 8.22 12.57
N TYR A 231 -34.78 7.66 12.01
CA TYR A 231 -34.78 6.34 11.36
C TYR A 231 -33.85 6.33 10.14
N ASN A 232 -33.85 7.40 9.35
CA ASN A 232 -32.96 7.53 8.19
C ASN A 232 -31.49 7.62 8.62
N GLU A 233 -31.15 8.42 9.64
CA GLU A 233 -29.77 8.41 10.18
C GLU A 233 -29.38 7.01 10.73
N ALA A 234 -30.31 6.35 11.43
CA ALA A 234 -30.10 5.07 12.10
C ALA A 234 -29.82 3.89 11.18
N ILE A 235 -30.02 4.05 9.87
CA ILE A 235 -29.73 3.03 8.85
C ILE A 235 -28.79 3.49 7.73
N SER A 236 -28.63 4.80 7.52
CA SER A 236 -27.87 5.34 6.38
C SER A 236 -26.65 6.21 6.71
N ARG A 237 -26.38 6.50 7.99
CA ARG A 237 -25.21 7.30 8.36
C ARG A 237 -23.91 6.54 8.07
N TRP A 238 -23.12 7.06 7.13
CA TRP A 238 -21.74 6.63 6.89
C TRP A 238 -20.76 7.14 7.96
N PRO A 239 -19.63 6.45 8.17
CA PRO A 239 -18.50 6.99 8.92
C PRO A 239 -17.74 8.08 8.12
N ASN A 240 -17.14 9.04 8.83
CA ASN A 240 -16.21 10.02 8.29
C ASN A 240 -14.78 9.47 8.21
N ILE A 241 -13.88 10.16 7.49
CA ILE A 241 -12.50 9.71 7.30
C ILE A 241 -11.75 9.42 8.61
N THR A 242 -11.99 10.17 9.69
CA THR A 242 -11.37 9.91 11.01
C THR A 242 -11.84 8.58 11.60
N GLN A 243 -13.13 8.25 11.46
CA GLN A 243 -13.69 6.97 11.89
C GLN A 243 -13.15 5.81 11.05
N TRP A 244 -13.01 5.98 9.74
CA TRP A 244 -12.35 5.02 8.85
C TRP A 244 -10.86 4.79 9.21
N MET A 245 -10.13 5.84 9.59
CA MET A 245 -8.74 5.73 10.05
C MET A 245 -8.60 5.13 11.47
N ILE A 246 -9.69 5.05 12.23
CA ILE A 246 -9.73 4.40 13.55
C ILE A 246 -10.08 2.92 13.42
N ALA A 247 -11.00 2.53 12.52
CA ALA A 247 -11.56 1.18 12.49
C ALA A 247 -10.50 0.05 12.35
N PRO A 248 -9.47 0.16 11.48
CA PRO A 248 -8.41 -0.85 11.39
C PRO A 248 -7.52 -1.01 12.63
N ARG A 249 -7.53 -0.04 13.55
CA ARG A 249 -6.85 -0.18 14.86
C ARG A 249 -7.56 -1.19 15.78
N ASN A 250 -8.78 -1.61 15.39
CA ASN A 250 -9.51 -2.73 15.93
C ASN A 250 -10.14 -3.56 14.78
N SER A 251 -9.32 -4.00 13.80
CA SER A 251 -9.71 -5.00 12.80
C SER A 251 -9.14 -6.39 13.09
N GLY A 252 -9.60 -7.37 12.29
CA GLY A 252 -8.89 -8.62 12.08
C GLY A 252 -7.68 -8.49 11.17
N ASN A 253 -7.31 -9.61 10.53
CA ASN A 253 -6.13 -9.73 9.69
C ASN A 253 -6.53 -10.00 8.23
N ASP A 254 -5.82 -9.38 7.30
CA ASP A 254 -6.14 -9.17 5.87
C ASP A 254 -6.45 -10.47 5.07
N TYR A 255 -6.15 -11.64 5.62
CA TYR A 255 -6.02 -12.94 4.93
C TYR A 255 -7.33 -13.72 4.74
N MET A 256 -8.51 -13.08 4.81
CA MET A 256 -9.76 -13.77 4.46
C MET A 256 -9.85 -14.15 2.97
N TRP A 257 -9.21 -13.38 2.08
CA TRP A 257 -9.23 -13.64 0.63
C TRP A 257 -7.98 -14.41 0.14
N GLN A 258 -6.78 -14.10 0.65
CA GLN A 258 -5.50 -14.67 0.18
C GLN A 258 -5.11 -16.03 0.78
N ALA A 259 -6.04 -16.74 1.43
CA ALA A 259 -5.82 -18.03 2.10
C ALA A 259 -5.51 -19.23 1.17
N SER A 260 -5.17 -18.96 -0.10
CA SER A 260 -4.77 -19.94 -1.12
C SER A 260 -3.26 -20.00 -1.38
N LEU A 261 -2.50 -18.96 -1.03
CA LEU A 261 -1.05 -18.89 -1.27
C LEU A 261 -0.20 -19.27 -0.04
N TYR A 262 -0.80 -19.22 1.16
CA TYR A 262 -0.12 -19.60 2.40
C TYR A 262 -1.00 -20.54 3.23
N GLU A 263 -0.50 -21.76 3.47
CA GLU A 263 -1.12 -22.72 4.41
C GLU A 263 -0.92 -22.34 5.89
N TYR A 264 -0.24 -21.22 6.18
CA TYR A 264 -0.10 -20.71 7.53
C TYR A 264 -1.46 -20.32 8.09
N GLN A 265 -1.88 -21.06 9.12
CA GLN A 265 -2.90 -20.63 10.06
C GLN A 265 -2.24 -19.52 10.91
N VAL A 266 -2.94 -18.38 11.03
CA VAL A 266 -2.40 -17.15 11.61
C VAL A 266 -3.53 -16.42 12.35
N PRO A 267 -3.27 -15.85 13.53
CA PRO A 267 -4.18 -14.97 14.23
C PRO A 267 -4.82 -13.87 13.37
N GLY A 268 -6.09 -13.62 13.63
CA GLY A 268 -6.95 -12.63 12.97
C GLY A 268 -8.02 -13.21 12.05
N GLN A 269 -8.48 -14.46 12.29
CA GLN A 269 -9.40 -15.20 11.42
C GLN A 269 -10.65 -15.69 12.18
N TRP A 270 -11.76 -15.81 11.45
CA TRP A 270 -12.98 -16.47 11.90
C TRP A 270 -13.00 -17.95 11.49
N TYR A 271 -13.55 -18.80 12.36
CA TYR A 271 -13.83 -20.21 12.07
C TYR A 271 -15.27 -20.58 12.38
N ILE A 272 -15.85 -21.41 11.51
CA ILE A 272 -17.19 -21.99 11.69
C ILE A 272 -17.08 -23.27 12.52
N ILE A 273 -17.94 -23.40 13.52
CA ILE A 273 -18.16 -24.60 14.32
C ILE A 273 -19.53 -25.18 13.97
N ASP A 274 -19.55 -26.40 13.45
CA ASP A 274 -20.75 -27.22 13.28
C ASP A 274 -21.17 -27.80 14.65
N LEU A 275 -22.31 -27.36 15.17
CA LEU A 275 -22.81 -27.76 16.48
C LEU A 275 -23.44 -29.15 16.47
N SER A 276 -23.92 -29.63 15.32
CA SER A 276 -24.46 -30.98 15.18
C SER A 276 -23.36 -32.04 15.38
N ASN A 277 -22.13 -31.74 14.97
CA ASN A 277 -20.98 -32.65 15.04
C ASN A 277 -20.39 -32.76 16.46
N ASP A 278 -20.32 -34.00 16.99
CA ASP A 278 -19.82 -34.25 18.35
C ASP A 278 -18.39 -33.74 18.62
N THR A 279 -17.49 -33.79 17.62
CA THR A 279 -16.10 -33.34 17.78
C THR A 279 -16.02 -31.82 17.87
N GLN A 280 -16.72 -31.14 16.97
CA GLN A 280 -16.85 -29.68 16.95
C GLN A 280 -17.57 -29.14 18.19
N TRP A 281 -18.59 -29.86 18.68
CA TRP A 281 -19.23 -29.58 19.96
C TRP A 281 -18.24 -29.65 21.15
N GLN A 282 -17.33 -30.63 21.17
CA GLN A 282 -16.25 -30.63 22.17
C GLN A 282 -15.23 -29.51 21.94
N TYR A 283 -14.97 -29.07 20.70
CA TYR A 283 -14.11 -27.91 20.44
C TYR A 283 -14.73 -26.62 20.99
N LEU A 284 -16.04 -26.38 20.77
CA LEU A 284 -16.76 -25.27 21.39
C LEU A 284 -16.62 -25.28 22.91
N LYS A 285 -16.90 -26.42 23.57
CA LYS A 285 -16.78 -26.53 25.03
C LYS A 285 -15.34 -26.33 25.55
N GLN A 286 -14.32 -26.71 24.78
CA GLN A 286 -12.91 -26.45 25.11
C GLN A 286 -12.51 -24.98 24.91
N LEU A 287 -12.98 -24.33 23.84
CA LEU A 287 -12.77 -22.90 23.58
C LEU A 287 -13.44 -22.03 24.66
N LEU A 288 -14.70 -22.32 24.99
CA LEU A 288 -15.41 -21.68 26.11
C LEU A 288 -14.67 -21.94 27.44
N ALA A 289 -14.14 -23.15 27.67
CA ALA A 289 -13.36 -23.46 28.88
C ALA A 289 -12.01 -22.72 28.95
N ALA A 290 -11.38 -22.41 27.81
CA ALA A 290 -10.16 -21.61 27.73
C ALA A 290 -10.42 -20.11 27.95
N GLY A 291 -11.57 -19.60 27.52
CA GLY A 291 -11.99 -18.21 27.73
C GLY A 291 -12.72 -17.54 26.57
N TYR A 292 -12.88 -18.21 25.42
CA TYR A 292 -13.54 -17.64 24.24
C TYR A 292 -15.03 -17.36 24.46
N VAL A 293 -15.59 -16.44 23.68
CA VAL A 293 -17.03 -16.35 23.40
C VAL A 293 -17.25 -16.60 21.91
N VAL A 294 -18.45 -17.02 21.51
CA VAL A 294 -18.77 -17.26 20.09
C VAL A 294 -20.10 -16.61 19.72
N GLN A 295 -20.20 -16.11 18.49
CA GLN A 295 -21.50 -15.71 17.92
C GLN A 295 -22.30 -16.97 17.56
N TYR A 296 -23.62 -16.88 17.67
CA TYR A 296 -24.59 -17.91 17.32
C TYR A 296 -25.85 -17.27 16.74
N ALA A 297 -26.63 -18.05 15.98
CA ALA A 297 -27.85 -17.61 15.30
C ALA A 297 -28.94 -18.69 15.31
N TYR A 298 -30.19 -18.26 15.42
CA TYR A 298 -31.36 -19.15 15.51
C TYR A 298 -32.66 -18.45 15.09
N GLY A 299 -33.70 -19.24 14.85
CA GLY A 299 -35.07 -18.79 14.64
C GLY A 299 -35.74 -18.36 15.95
N VAL A 300 -36.24 -17.13 15.98
CA VAL A 300 -37.13 -16.65 17.05
C VAL A 300 -38.52 -17.23 16.81
N SER A 301 -38.93 -18.11 17.71
CA SER A 301 -40.24 -18.77 17.66
C SER A 301 -41.13 -18.34 18.83
N PHE A 302 -42.41 -18.71 18.79
CA PHE A 302 -43.34 -18.47 19.90
C PHE A 302 -42.90 -19.13 21.24
N PRO A 303 -42.34 -20.37 21.26
CA PRO A 303 -41.71 -20.96 22.45
C PRO A 303 -40.68 -20.05 23.12
N PHE A 304 -39.78 -19.47 22.33
CA PHE A 304 -38.74 -18.56 22.83
C PHE A 304 -39.35 -17.31 23.49
N ASP A 305 -40.37 -16.70 22.90
CA ASP A 305 -41.08 -15.61 23.56
C ASP A 305 -41.77 -16.09 24.85
N ALA A 306 -42.36 -17.29 24.85
CA ALA A 306 -43.09 -17.81 26.01
C ALA A 306 -42.17 -18.03 27.23
N VAL A 307 -40.99 -18.67 27.09
CA VAL A 307 -40.09 -18.87 28.24
C VAL A 307 -39.44 -17.57 28.73
N ASN A 308 -39.37 -16.53 27.91
CA ASN A 308 -38.81 -15.24 28.25
C ASN A 308 -39.85 -14.17 28.69
N ILE A 309 -41.15 -14.49 28.60
CA ILE A 309 -42.28 -13.64 29.07
C ILE A 309 -42.87 -14.15 30.39
N PHE A 310 -42.97 -15.48 30.58
CA PHE A 310 -43.67 -16.08 31.70
C PHE A 310 -42.70 -16.64 32.76
N ASP A 311 -43.01 -16.44 34.05
CA ASP A 311 -42.17 -16.97 35.14
C ASP A 311 -42.61 -18.39 35.58
N SER A 312 -43.75 -18.88 35.09
CA SER A 312 -44.21 -20.27 35.32
C SER A 312 -45.27 -20.74 34.32
N ALA A 313 -45.43 -22.06 34.19
CA ALA A 313 -46.51 -22.68 33.41
C ALA A 313 -47.92 -22.26 33.86
N ASP A 314 -48.11 -21.95 35.14
CA ASP A 314 -49.40 -21.46 35.65
C ASP A 314 -49.71 -20.02 35.18
N GLU A 315 -48.72 -19.24 34.76
CA GLU A 315 -48.94 -17.95 34.10
C GLU A 315 -49.29 -18.09 32.62
N ILE A 316 -48.75 -19.11 31.93
CA ILE A 316 -49.18 -19.47 30.58
C ILE A 316 -50.66 -19.84 30.55
N LEU A 317 -51.14 -20.64 31.52
CA LEU A 317 -52.55 -21.02 31.62
C LEU A 317 -53.47 -19.81 31.86
N GLN A 318 -53.05 -18.87 32.73
CA GLN A 318 -53.77 -17.59 32.93
C GLN A 318 -53.78 -16.71 31.66
N ALA A 319 -52.69 -16.72 30.88
CA ALA A 319 -52.61 -15.97 29.64
C ALA A 319 -53.50 -16.57 28.53
N LEU A 320 -53.50 -17.91 28.39
CA LEU A 320 -54.40 -18.64 27.49
C LEU A 320 -55.88 -18.35 27.78
N ASP A 321 -56.28 -18.40 29.05
CA ASP A 321 -57.63 -18.05 29.50
C ASP A 321 -58.03 -16.63 29.11
N TYR A 322 -57.17 -15.65 29.39
CA TYR A 322 -57.37 -14.25 29.02
C TYR A 322 -57.47 -14.04 27.50
N TRP A 323 -56.59 -14.68 26.72
CA TRP A 323 -56.58 -14.57 25.25
C TRP A 323 -57.85 -15.17 24.63
N ALA A 324 -58.27 -16.35 25.09
CA ALA A 324 -59.48 -17.00 24.61
C ALA A 324 -60.74 -16.23 25.00
N SER A 325 -60.82 -15.75 26.25
CA SER A 325 -61.89 -14.86 26.72
C SER A 325 -61.99 -13.58 25.87
N TYR A 326 -60.85 -12.97 25.54
CA TYR A 326 -60.80 -11.78 24.68
C TYR A 326 -61.30 -12.09 23.25
N VAL A 327 -60.82 -13.18 22.62
CA VAL A 327 -61.22 -13.59 21.27
C VAL A 327 -62.72 -13.89 21.21
N ALA A 328 -63.24 -14.68 22.15
CA ALA A 328 -64.66 -15.01 22.20
C ALA A 328 -65.54 -13.76 22.39
N THR A 329 -65.13 -12.83 23.26
CA THR A 329 -65.83 -11.56 23.46
C THR A 329 -65.80 -10.68 22.20
N ALA A 330 -64.62 -10.49 21.61
CA ALA A 330 -64.41 -9.58 20.47
C ALA A 330 -65.00 -10.11 19.15
N THR A 331 -65.14 -11.43 19.00
CA THR A 331 -65.76 -12.08 17.82
C THR A 331 -67.19 -12.57 18.05
N ASN A 332 -67.72 -12.41 19.28
CA ASN A 332 -69.01 -12.94 19.72
C ASN A 332 -69.14 -14.46 19.46
N ASN A 333 -68.09 -15.22 19.81
CA ASN A 333 -67.95 -16.65 19.54
C ASN A 333 -67.64 -17.45 20.83
N GLU A 334 -68.67 -17.70 21.64
CA GLU A 334 -68.56 -18.44 22.90
C GLU A 334 -68.02 -19.87 22.71
N THR A 335 -68.35 -20.51 21.59
CA THR A 335 -67.88 -21.85 21.22
C THR A 335 -66.35 -21.94 21.05
N TYR A 336 -65.68 -20.82 20.75
CA TYR A 336 -64.22 -20.77 20.72
C TYR A 336 -63.61 -20.89 22.13
N TYR A 337 -64.15 -20.15 23.11
CA TYR A 337 -63.68 -20.23 24.49
C TYR A 337 -63.93 -21.62 25.10
N GLN A 338 -65.10 -22.21 24.82
CA GLN A 338 -65.42 -23.57 25.26
C GLN A 338 -64.42 -24.60 24.70
N TRP A 339 -64.08 -24.51 23.42
CA TRP A 339 -63.06 -25.35 22.79
C TRP A 339 -61.66 -25.17 23.43
N VAL A 340 -61.22 -23.93 23.68
CA VAL A 340 -59.92 -23.69 24.36
C VAL A 340 -59.93 -24.26 25.78
N ASN A 341 -61.03 -24.10 26.51
CA ASN A 341 -61.17 -24.60 27.87
C ASN A 341 -61.12 -26.14 27.93
N GLU A 342 -61.84 -26.83 27.05
CA GLU A 342 -61.83 -28.30 26.98
C GLU A 342 -60.49 -28.85 26.45
N THR A 343 -59.85 -28.17 25.50
CA THR A 343 -58.60 -28.64 24.87
C THR A 343 -57.37 -28.40 25.75
N TYR A 344 -57.32 -27.27 26.47
CA TYR A 344 -56.13 -26.79 27.19
C TYR A 344 -56.38 -26.56 28.69
N LEU A 345 -57.31 -25.67 29.05
CA LEU A 345 -57.40 -25.13 30.43
C LEU A 345 -57.92 -26.14 31.48
N SER A 346 -58.68 -27.15 31.04
CA SER A 346 -59.20 -28.25 31.88
C SER A 346 -58.63 -29.62 31.53
N ASN A 347 -57.66 -29.67 30.60
CA ASN A 347 -57.02 -30.90 30.14
C ASN A 347 -55.77 -31.19 30.97
N GLU A 348 -55.90 -32.04 32.00
CA GLU A 348 -54.78 -32.46 32.86
C GLU A 348 -53.55 -32.95 32.06
N THR A 349 -53.74 -33.67 30.94
CA THR A 349 -52.60 -34.14 30.12
C THR A 349 -51.80 -32.97 29.53
N PHE A 350 -52.49 -31.93 29.05
CA PHE A 350 -51.84 -30.70 28.57
C PHE A 350 -51.17 -29.95 29.72
N ILE A 351 -51.84 -29.81 30.86
CA ILE A 351 -51.33 -29.10 32.04
C ILE A 351 -50.07 -29.76 32.61
N GLN A 352 -50.04 -31.09 32.73
CA GLN A 352 -48.85 -31.82 33.19
C GLN A 352 -47.74 -31.80 32.13
N GLY A 353 -48.06 -31.93 30.84
CA GLY A 353 -47.08 -31.80 29.75
C GLY A 353 -46.40 -30.44 29.74
N LEU A 354 -47.17 -29.35 29.82
CA LEU A 354 -46.68 -27.98 29.94
C LEU A 354 -45.79 -27.80 31.19
N LYS A 355 -46.18 -28.36 32.34
CA LYS A 355 -45.39 -28.30 33.58
C LYS A 355 -44.14 -29.18 33.57
N GLN A 356 -44.03 -30.13 32.64
CA GLN A 356 -42.84 -30.96 32.44
C GLN A 356 -41.85 -30.34 31.44
N THR A 357 -42.33 -29.63 30.42
CA THR A 357 -41.49 -29.07 29.35
C THR A 357 -41.13 -27.60 29.54
N PHE A 358 -42.00 -26.79 30.16
CA PHE A 358 -41.75 -25.36 30.35
C PHE A 358 -40.66 -25.09 31.40
N MET A 359 -39.64 -24.31 31.01
CA MET A 359 -38.55 -23.89 31.88
C MET A 359 -38.26 -22.40 31.65
N PRO A 360 -38.44 -21.50 32.65
CA PRO A 360 -38.19 -20.07 32.49
C PRO A 360 -36.80 -19.74 31.94
N TYR A 361 -36.77 -18.78 31.02
CA TYR A 361 -35.58 -18.26 30.32
C TYR A 361 -34.72 -19.34 29.63
N THR A 362 -35.25 -20.54 29.38
CA THR A 362 -34.48 -21.70 28.88
C THR A 362 -35.21 -22.37 27.72
N GLU A 363 -34.67 -22.24 26.52
CA GLU A 363 -35.14 -22.99 25.37
C GLU A 363 -34.79 -24.48 25.51
N THR A 364 -35.74 -25.34 25.15
CA THR A 364 -35.56 -26.78 25.08
C THR A 364 -36.31 -27.30 23.88
N LYS A 365 -35.75 -28.29 23.17
CA LYS A 365 -36.38 -28.87 21.99
C LYS A 365 -37.72 -29.51 22.39
N ALA A 366 -37.76 -30.12 23.57
CA ALA A 366 -38.97 -30.71 24.14
C ALA A 366 -40.10 -29.69 24.40
N PHE A 367 -39.79 -28.42 24.71
CA PHE A 367 -40.80 -27.38 24.82
C PHE A 367 -41.29 -26.91 23.45
N TYR A 368 -40.38 -26.70 22.49
CA TYR A 368 -40.75 -26.41 21.10
C TYR A 368 -41.67 -27.49 20.53
N ASP A 369 -41.23 -28.76 20.57
CA ASP A 369 -41.98 -29.93 20.11
C ASP A 369 -43.37 -29.97 20.77
N PHE A 370 -43.44 -29.82 22.10
CA PHE A 370 -44.71 -29.77 22.84
C PHE A 370 -45.64 -28.65 22.35
N THR A 371 -45.14 -27.44 22.09
CA THR A 371 -45.98 -26.34 21.59
C THR A 371 -46.52 -26.61 20.18
N LYS A 372 -45.70 -27.25 19.34
CA LYS A 372 -45.99 -27.59 17.95
C LYS A 372 -47.00 -28.74 17.87
N GLU A 373 -46.84 -29.78 18.68
CA GLU A 373 -47.75 -30.93 18.76
C GLU A 373 -49.13 -30.57 19.34
N THR A 374 -49.18 -29.66 20.32
CA THR A 374 -50.44 -29.30 21.01
C THR A 374 -51.17 -28.10 20.38
N GLY A 375 -50.50 -27.31 19.53
CA GLY A 375 -51.11 -26.20 18.79
C GLY A 375 -51.54 -24.99 19.63
N TRP A 376 -51.20 -24.91 20.92
CA TRP A 376 -51.69 -23.82 21.80
C TRP A 376 -51.24 -22.42 21.37
N TRP A 377 -50.17 -22.33 20.58
CA TRP A 377 -49.72 -21.10 19.93
C TRP A 377 -50.77 -20.49 18.99
N GLU A 378 -51.66 -21.29 18.40
CA GLU A 378 -52.75 -20.81 17.54
C GLU A 378 -53.74 -19.93 18.32
N VAL A 379 -53.95 -20.22 19.62
CA VAL A 379 -54.79 -19.41 20.51
C VAL A 379 -54.21 -18.01 20.70
N TRP A 380 -52.89 -17.93 20.87
CA TRP A 380 -52.16 -16.67 20.94
C TRP A 380 -52.21 -15.91 19.60
N SER A 381 -51.87 -16.58 18.49
CA SER A 381 -51.91 -15.98 17.15
C SER A 381 -53.31 -15.45 16.80
N LYS A 382 -54.38 -16.16 17.17
CA LYS A 382 -55.76 -15.70 16.94
C LYS A 382 -56.14 -14.50 17.81
N TYR A 383 -55.63 -14.43 19.04
CA TYR A 383 -55.76 -13.24 19.88
C TYR A 383 -55.02 -12.03 19.27
N ILE A 384 -53.82 -12.21 18.72
CA ILE A 384 -53.10 -11.12 18.03
C ILE A 384 -53.83 -10.68 16.75
N GLU A 385 -54.35 -11.63 15.97
CA GLU A 385 -55.16 -11.36 14.77
C GLU A 385 -56.40 -10.52 15.10
N VAL A 386 -57.19 -10.94 16.11
CA VAL A 386 -58.43 -10.26 16.50
C VAL A 386 -58.17 -8.92 17.21
N LYS A 387 -57.09 -8.79 17.98
CA LYS A 387 -56.80 -7.57 18.75
C LYS A 387 -56.07 -6.48 17.96
N TYR A 388 -55.17 -6.88 17.06
CA TYR A 388 -54.27 -5.95 16.36
C TYR A 388 -54.35 -6.06 14.82
N GLY A 389 -55.17 -6.96 14.28
CA GLY A 389 -55.39 -7.09 12.84
C GLY A 389 -54.26 -7.78 12.07
N ARG A 390 -53.45 -8.65 12.73
CA ARG A 390 -52.26 -9.28 12.11
C ARG A 390 -52.15 -10.78 12.35
N THR A 391 -51.83 -11.52 11.30
CA THR A 391 -51.57 -12.97 11.32
C THR A 391 -50.17 -13.27 11.85
N TYR A 392 -50.07 -14.00 12.96
CA TYR A 392 -48.78 -14.44 13.52
C TYR A 392 -48.51 -15.92 13.25
N SER A 393 -47.29 -16.21 12.81
CA SER A 393 -46.73 -17.55 12.62
C SER A 393 -46.00 -18.06 13.88
N LEU A 394 -45.79 -19.38 13.93
CA LEU A 394 -45.00 -20.05 14.98
C LEU A 394 -43.54 -19.54 14.99
N ILE A 395 -42.95 -19.38 13.80
CA ILE A 395 -41.61 -18.80 13.56
C ILE A 395 -41.78 -17.33 13.17
N LYS A 396 -40.91 -16.46 13.70
CA LYS A 396 -41.01 -14.99 13.58
C LYS A 396 -39.86 -14.36 12.78
N GLY A 397 -38.75 -15.09 12.60
CA GLY A 397 -37.58 -14.71 11.81
C GLY A 397 -36.28 -15.12 12.51
N GLY A 398 -35.12 -14.77 11.95
CA GLY A 398 -33.81 -15.08 12.55
C GLY A 398 -33.30 -14.02 13.54
N HIS A 399 -32.49 -14.43 14.52
CA HIS A 399 -31.85 -13.53 15.49
C HIS A 399 -30.44 -14.01 15.84
N ALA A 400 -29.53 -13.07 16.10
CA ALA A 400 -28.11 -13.33 16.39
C ALA A 400 -27.72 -12.88 17.79
N VAL A 401 -26.97 -13.73 18.48
CA VAL A 401 -26.72 -13.68 19.93
C VAL A 401 -25.35 -14.28 20.26
N THR A 402 -24.82 -14.05 21.47
CA THR A 402 -23.46 -14.49 21.85
C THR A 402 -23.50 -15.58 22.92
N ILE A 403 -22.91 -16.75 22.63
CA ILE A 403 -22.69 -17.79 23.65
C ILE A 403 -21.52 -17.37 24.53
N VAL A 404 -21.79 -17.21 25.83
CA VAL A 404 -20.83 -16.75 26.85
C VAL A 404 -20.47 -17.83 27.87
N GLY A 405 -20.87 -19.08 27.63
CA GLY A 405 -20.56 -20.20 28.52
C GLY A 405 -21.54 -21.37 28.47
N TYR A 406 -21.39 -22.30 29.41
CA TYR A 406 -22.23 -23.49 29.56
C TYR A 406 -22.32 -23.98 31.01
N ASP A 407 -23.30 -24.82 31.32
CA ASP A 407 -23.40 -25.58 32.57
C ASP A 407 -23.95 -26.98 32.30
N ASP A 408 -23.10 -28.00 32.46
CA ASP A 408 -23.42 -29.42 32.27
C ASP A 408 -24.38 -29.98 33.33
N ARG A 409 -24.61 -29.25 34.43
CA ARG A 409 -25.35 -29.73 35.61
C ARG A 409 -26.82 -29.32 35.58
N VAL A 410 -27.19 -28.39 34.71
CA VAL A 410 -28.58 -27.97 34.53
C VAL A 410 -29.35 -29.11 33.88
N LYS A 411 -30.38 -29.60 34.56
CA LYS A 411 -31.31 -30.59 34.00
C LYS A 411 -32.43 -29.87 33.26
N THR A 412 -32.60 -30.18 31.98
CA THR A 412 -33.68 -29.66 31.12
C THR A 412 -34.77 -30.72 30.93
N ALA A 413 -35.77 -30.42 30.10
CA ALA A 413 -36.81 -31.38 29.73
C ALA A 413 -36.31 -32.45 28.73
N ASP A 414 -35.28 -32.12 27.95
CA ASP A 414 -34.66 -32.95 26.91
C ASP A 414 -33.32 -33.61 27.33
N GLY A 415 -32.66 -33.14 28.41
CA GLY A 415 -31.40 -33.77 28.86
C GLY A 415 -30.72 -33.13 30.07
N TYR A 416 -29.39 -33.10 30.01
CA TYR A 416 -28.52 -32.34 30.91
C TYR A 416 -27.60 -31.46 30.08
N GLY A 417 -27.45 -30.22 30.49
CA GLY A 417 -26.59 -29.24 29.86
C GLY A 417 -27.34 -28.11 29.18
N VAL A 418 -26.95 -26.87 29.50
CA VAL A 418 -27.37 -25.66 28.78
C VAL A 418 -26.16 -24.82 28.38
N VAL A 419 -26.25 -24.14 27.25
CA VAL A 419 -25.40 -22.96 27.00
C VAL A 419 -26.03 -21.73 27.65
N ARG A 420 -25.20 -20.75 28.02
CA ARG A 420 -25.64 -19.42 28.45
C ARG A 420 -25.39 -18.42 27.35
N ILE A 421 -26.41 -17.65 27.02
CA ILE A 421 -26.41 -16.73 25.88
C ILE A 421 -26.69 -15.30 26.37
N ALA A 422 -25.88 -14.34 25.91
CA ALA A 422 -26.13 -12.91 26.09
C ALA A 422 -27.01 -12.40 24.93
N ASN A 423 -28.11 -11.73 25.26
CA ASN A 423 -29.05 -11.14 24.30
C ASN A 423 -28.85 -9.61 24.20
N SER A 424 -29.36 -9.00 23.13
CA SER A 424 -29.22 -7.57 22.80
C SER A 424 -30.50 -6.77 23.08
N TRP A 425 -31.34 -7.17 24.04
CA TRP A 425 -32.63 -6.51 24.39
C TRP A 425 -32.67 -5.94 25.82
N GLY A 426 -31.49 -5.57 26.35
CA GLY A 426 -31.34 -4.87 27.62
C GLY A 426 -31.44 -5.75 28.87
N GLN A 427 -30.76 -5.32 29.94
CA GLN A 427 -30.66 -5.98 31.26
C GLN A 427 -32.01 -6.24 31.99
N ASN A 428 -33.14 -5.82 31.43
CA ASN A 428 -34.47 -5.99 32.02
C ASN A 428 -35.27 -7.13 31.37
N TRP A 429 -34.82 -7.66 30.24
CA TRP A 429 -35.39 -8.82 29.55
C TRP A 429 -34.71 -10.13 30.03
N GLY A 430 -35.43 -11.26 29.98
CA GLY A 430 -34.90 -12.58 30.38
C GLY A 430 -34.31 -12.64 31.79
N ASP A 431 -33.31 -13.51 31.99
CA ASP A 431 -32.50 -13.55 33.20
C ASP A 431 -31.46 -12.42 33.21
N GLY A 432 -31.94 -11.17 33.35
CA GLY A 432 -31.08 -9.99 33.47
C GLY A 432 -30.26 -9.66 32.21
N GLY A 433 -30.83 -9.95 31.04
CA GLY A 433 -30.17 -9.83 29.72
C GLY A 433 -29.67 -11.15 29.13
N TYR A 434 -29.78 -12.25 29.87
CA TYR A 434 -29.37 -13.58 29.43
C TYR A 434 -30.58 -14.49 29.22
N PHE A 435 -30.39 -15.50 28.38
CA PHE A 435 -31.22 -16.70 28.32
C PHE A 435 -30.33 -17.92 28.14
N TYR A 436 -30.96 -19.10 28.13
CA TYR A 436 -30.29 -20.39 28.06
C TYR A 436 -30.91 -21.22 26.93
N MET A 437 -30.13 -22.12 26.34
CA MET A 437 -30.65 -23.15 25.42
C MET A 437 -30.10 -24.50 25.84
N SER A 438 -30.92 -25.55 25.79
CA SER A 438 -30.44 -26.91 26.03
C SER A 438 -29.41 -27.33 24.98
N TYR A 439 -28.57 -28.30 25.34
CA TYR A 439 -27.64 -28.92 24.38
C TYR A 439 -28.35 -29.67 23.25
N GLU A 440 -29.59 -30.10 23.44
CA GLU A 440 -30.36 -30.77 22.39
C GLU A 440 -30.92 -29.74 21.39
N ASP A 441 -31.46 -28.63 21.90
CA ASP A 441 -32.08 -27.59 21.09
C ASP A 441 -31.04 -26.83 20.24
N ILE A 442 -29.91 -26.44 20.82
CA ILE A 442 -28.89 -25.70 20.07
C ILE A 442 -28.18 -26.57 19.01
N ARG A 443 -28.19 -27.90 19.15
CA ARG A 443 -27.56 -28.83 18.20
C ARG A 443 -28.53 -29.41 17.17
N PHE A 444 -29.78 -29.65 17.57
CA PHE A 444 -30.76 -30.46 16.81
C PHE A 444 -32.21 -29.90 16.85
N GLY A 445 -32.44 -28.74 17.45
CA GLY A 445 -33.72 -28.02 17.39
C GLY A 445 -34.02 -27.50 15.98
N GLU A 446 -35.30 -27.42 15.61
CA GLU A 446 -35.72 -26.97 14.27
C GLU A 446 -35.39 -25.50 14.00
N GLU A 447 -35.32 -24.68 15.05
CA GLU A 447 -34.95 -23.27 14.97
C GLU A 447 -33.42 -23.04 15.00
N SER A 448 -32.61 -24.07 15.29
CA SER A 448 -31.15 -23.92 15.32
C SER A 448 -30.58 -23.88 13.91
N PHE A 449 -29.73 -22.89 13.62
CA PHE A 449 -28.95 -22.86 12.39
C PHE A 449 -27.72 -23.80 12.46
N GLN A 450 -27.52 -24.48 13.60
CA GLN A 450 -26.50 -25.50 13.88
C GLN A 450 -25.05 -25.05 13.64
N LEU A 451 -24.81 -23.74 13.46
CA LEU A 451 -23.49 -23.14 13.26
C LEU A 451 -23.23 -22.06 14.31
N ALA A 452 -21.99 -22.03 14.81
CA ALA A 452 -21.48 -20.94 15.64
C ALA A 452 -20.13 -20.44 15.12
N TRP A 453 -19.75 -19.22 15.49
CA TRP A 453 -18.57 -18.55 14.97
C TRP A 453 -17.61 -18.16 16.08
N VAL A 454 -16.46 -18.83 16.10
CA VAL A 454 -15.33 -18.43 16.93
C VAL A 454 -14.42 -17.52 16.12
N TYR A 455 -13.97 -16.45 16.76
CA TYR A 455 -12.94 -15.57 16.23
C TYR A 455 -11.63 -15.79 17.00
N VAL A 456 -10.48 -15.60 16.35
CA VAL A 456 -9.16 -15.62 16.98
C VAL A 456 -8.41 -14.33 16.58
N PRO A 457 -8.26 -13.31 17.45
CA PRO A 457 -7.65 -12.02 17.12
C PRO A 457 -6.14 -12.06 16.87
N LYS A 458 -5.67 -11.19 15.96
CA LYS A 458 -4.28 -10.73 15.84
C LYS A 458 -3.86 -10.01 17.13
N ALA A 459 -2.56 -9.85 17.37
CA ALA A 459 -2.05 -9.30 18.64
C ALA A 459 -2.65 -7.92 19.00
N ALA A 460 -2.88 -7.71 20.30
CA ALA A 460 -3.73 -6.68 20.91
C ALA A 460 -3.55 -5.22 20.44
N ASN A 461 -2.35 -4.87 19.96
CA ASN A 461 -1.88 -3.50 19.72
C ASN A 461 -1.48 -3.27 18.26
N TYR A 462 -2.22 -3.86 17.32
CA TYR A 462 -2.00 -3.67 15.88
C TYR A 462 -2.23 -2.20 15.45
N GLN A 463 -1.47 -1.74 14.45
CA GLN A 463 -1.62 -0.46 13.76
C GLN A 463 -1.34 -0.67 12.25
N PRO A 464 -2.13 -0.11 11.32
CA PRO A 464 -1.83 -0.14 9.89
C PRO A 464 -0.53 0.60 9.57
N LYS A 465 0.39 -0.05 8.87
CA LYS A 465 1.57 0.59 8.27
C LYS A 465 1.22 1.33 6.98
N LEU A 466 0.25 0.81 6.22
CA LEU A 466 -0.24 1.38 4.98
C LEU A 466 -1.77 1.53 5.04
N MET A 467 -2.29 2.66 4.58
CA MET A 467 -3.72 2.84 4.38
C MET A 467 -4.01 3.35 2.98
N SER A 468 -4.93 2.71 2.27
CA SER A 468 -5.53 3.30 1.07
C SER A 468 -6.71 4.17 1.47
N VAL A 469 -6.90 5.29 0.79
CA VAL A 469 -8.03 6.22 1.00
C VAL A 469 -8.78 6.37 -0.32
N VAL A 470 -10.03 5.92 -0.34
CA VAL A 470 -10.87 5.81 -1.55
C VAL A 470 -12.11 6.69 -1.39
N GLY A 471 -12.27 7.65 -2.29
CA GLY A 471 -13.45 8.51 -2.40
C GLY A 471 -14.27 8.11 -3.61
N ILE A 472 -15.50 7.65 -3.38
CA ILE A 472 -16.48 7.30 -4.41
C ILE A 472 -17.73 8.14 -4.15
N ALA A 473 -18.29 8.76 -5.18
CA ALA A 473 -19.59 9.40 -5.14
C ALA A 473 -20.52 8.69 -6.13
N HIS A 474 -21.33 7.76 -5.62
CA HIS A 474 -22.44 7.13 -6.34
C HIS A 474 -23.75 7.41 -5.58
N PRO A 475 -24.86 7.76 -6.26
CA PRO A 475 -26.14 8.05 -5.60
C PRO A 475 -26.84 6.79 -5.04
N LEU A 476 -26.41 5.60 -5.47
CA LEU A 476 -26.88 4.30 -5.00
C LEU A 476 -25.65 3.44 -4.70
N ARG A 477 -25.40 3.06 -3.44
CA ARG A 477 -24.17 2.31 -3.12
C ARG A 477 -24.21 0.84 -3.58
N GLY A 478 -25.40 0.27 -3.69
CA GLY A 478 -25.60 -1.14 -4.05
C GLY A 478 -25.04 -1.49 -5.43
N GLU A 479 -25.18 -0.60 -6.41
CA GLU A 479 -24.66 -0.78 -7.78
C GLU A 479 -23.12 -0.85 -7.87
N VAL A 480 -22.42 -0.55 -6.77
CA VAL A 480 -20.96 -0.61 -6.64
C VAL A 480 -20.50 -1.73 -5.68
N ILE A 481 -21.24 -1.97 -4.58
CA ILE A 481 -20.79 -2.88 -3.51
C ILE A 481 -21.55 -4.20 -3.40
N ASP A 482 -22.74 -4.31 -3.98
CA ASP A 482 -23.56 -5.53 -3.96
C ASP A 482 -23.32 -6.33 -5.25
N GLY A 483 -23.28 -7.65 -5.17
CA GLY A 483 -23.03 -8.48 -6.35
C GLY A 483 -24.31 -8.90 -7.06
N THR A 484 -24.28 -8.96 -8.39
CA THR A 484 -25.38 -9.58 -9.17
C THR A 484 -24.98 -10.98 -9.63
N TYR A 485 -25.89 -11.94 -9.42
CA TYR A 485 -25.62 -13.37 -9.55
C TYR A 485 -26.69 -14.07 -10.38
N ASP A 486 -26.30 -15.11 -11.11
CA ASP A 486 -27.21 -16.04 -11.75
C ASP A 486 -27.45 -17.23 -10.80
N PRO A 487 -28.62 -17.33 -10.12
CA PRO A 487 -28.91 -18.41 -9.18
C PRO A 487 -29.05 -19.80 -9.85
N SER A 488 -29.14 -19.87 -11.18
CA SER A 488 -29.21 -21.15 -11.90
C SER A 488 -27.83 -21.75 -12.16
N THR A 489 -26.78 -20.93 -12.21
CA THR A 489 -25.37 -21.35 -12.39
C THR A 489 -24.48 -21.10 -11.17
N TYR A 490 -24.93 -20.29 -10.21
CA TYR A 490 -24.18 -19.80 -9.05
C TYR A 490 -22.88 -19.08 -9.44
N MET A 491 -22.86 -18.43 -10.61
CA MET A 491 -21.74 -17.61 -11.08
C MET A 491 -22.03 -16.11 -10.87
N PRO A 492 -21.01 -15.29 -10.55
CA PRO A 492 -21.13 -13.84 -10.63
C PRO A 492 -21.48 -13.42 -12.06
N VAL A 493 -22.49 -12.55 -12.19
CA VAL A 493 -22.75 -11.80 -13.43
C VAL A 493 -21.87 -10.56 -13.45
N HIS A 494 -21.69 -9.92 -12.29
CA HIS A 494 -20.72 -8.86 -12.04
C HIS A 494 -19.99 -9.11 -10.70
N GLU A 495 -18.71 -8.75 -10.63
CA GLU A 495 -17.92 -8.73 -9.40
C GLU A 495 -18.23 -7.47 -8.58
N ALA A 496 -18.05 -7.55 -7.25
CA ALA A 496 -18.59 -6.59 -6.27
C ALA A 496 -17.52 -6.02 -5.33
N GLY A 497 -17.90 -4.95 -4.63
CA GLY A 497 -17.05 -4.29 -3.63
C GLY A 497 -16.01 -3.34 -4.24
N ILE A 498 -15.09 -2.90 -3.40
CA ILE A 498 -14.01 -1.98 -3.74
C ILE A 498 -12.70 -2.76 -3.75
N PRO A 499 -12.25 -3.29 -4.91
CA PRO A 499 -10.96 -3.95 -5.01
C PRO A 499 -9.82 -2.92 -4.88
N ILE A 500 -8.78 -3.28 -4.14
CA ILE A 500 -7.47 -2.63 -4.17
C ILE A 500 -6.44 -3.71 -4.47
N VAL A 501 -5.66 -3.51 -5.54
CA VAL A 501 -4.73 -4.50 -6.08
C VAL A 501 -3.35 -3.85 -6.28
N ALA A 502 -2.31 -4.65 -6.07
CA ALA A 502 -0.91 -4.29 -6.17
C ALA A 502 -0.22 -5.17 -7.22
N GLU A 503 0.43 -4.55 -8.20
CA GLU A 503 1.12 -5.21 -9.31
C GLU A 503 2.58 -4.77 -9.44
N VAL A 504 3.43 -5.72 -9.82
CA VAL A 504 4.79 -5.46 -10.30
C VAL A 504 4.92 -6.03 -11.70
N ASN A 505 5.34 -5.22 -12.68
CA ASN A 505 5.50 -5.62 -14.08
C ASN A 505 4.25 -6.30 -14.71
N GLY A 506 3.04 -5.90 -14.30
CA GLY A 506 1.78 -6.54 -14.75
C GLY A 506 1.49 -7.91 -14.12
N THR A 507 2.16 -8.23 -12.99
CA THR A 507 1.90 -9.43 -12.18
C THR A 507 1.33 -8.99 -10.83
N PRO A 508 0.11 -9.39 -10.45
CA PRO A 508 -0.45 -9.15 -9.12
C PRO A 508 0.41 -9.80 -8.03
N VAL A 509 0.87 -9.00 -7.07
CA VAL A 509 1.66 -9.44 -5.90
C VAL A 509 0.83 -9.44 -4.61
N TRP A 510 -0.25 -8.66 -4.56
CA TRP A 510 -1.23 -8.62 -3.47
C TRP A 510 -2.54 -8.02 -4.00
N GLY A 511 -3.68 -8.38 -3.43
CA GLY A 511 -4.97 -7.75 -3.73
C GLY A 511 -6.09 -8.16 -2.78
N MET A 512 -7.09 -7.30 -2.61
CA MET A 512 -8.16 -7.46 -1.63
C MET A 512 -9.41 -6.64 -1.99
N ASN A 513 -10.60 -7.22 -1.82
CA ASN A 513 -11.88 -6.51 -1.95
C ASN A 513 -12.33 -5.99 -0.58
N PHE A 514 -12.77 -4.73 -0.53
CA PHE A 514 -13.35 -4.11 0.66
C PHE A 514 -14.83 -3.80 0.43
N LEU A 515 -15.65 -3.95 1.49
CA LEU A 515 -17.12 -3.80 1.42
C LEU A 515 -17.82 -4.76 0.43
N ASP A 516 -17.14 -5.86 0.08
CA ASP A 516 -17.68 -7.02 -0.65
C ASP A 516 -18.65 -7.77 0.29
N PHE A 517 -19.95 -7.46 0.16
CA PHE A 517 -21.02 -7.93 1.04
C PHE A 517 -22.11 -8.63 0.23
N TYR A 518 -22.81 -9.55 0.89
CA TYR A 518 -23.97 -10.18 0.30
C TYR A 518 -25.26 -9.53 0.81
N HIS A 519 -25.76 -8.49 0.14
CA HIS A 519 -26.95 -7.82 0.66
C HIS A 519 -28.24 -8.64 0.42
N ASP A 520 -28.53 -9.11 -0.80
CA ASP A 520 -29.83 -9.72 -1.12
C ASP A 520 -29.86 -10.99 -2.00
N TYR A 521 -30.90 -11.80 -1.79
CA TYR A 521 -31.23 -12.99 -2.57
C TYR A 521 -32.39 -12.70 -3.52
N LEU A 522 -32.14 -12.67 -4.83
CA LEU A 522 -33.19 -12.65 -5.86
C LEU A 522 -33.58 -14.09 -6.24
N PRO A 523 -34.80 -14.58 -5.92
CA PRO A 523 -35.18 -15.95 -6.24
C PRO A 523 -35.24 -16.21 -7.76
N GLU A 524 -34.92 -17.44 -8.18
CA GLU A 524 -34.85 -17.86 -9.61
C GLU A 524 -36.07 -17.44 -10.43
N ASN A 525 -37.28 -17.52 -9.85
CA ASN A 525 -38.53 -17.22 -10.54
C ASN A 525 -38.77 -15.71 -10.80
N VAL A 526 -37.98 -14.82 -10.17
CA VAL A 526 -38.13 -13.36 -10.31
C VAL A 526 -37.23 -12.81 -11.42
N ILE A 527 -36.04 -13.39 -11.64
CA ILE A 527 -35.05 -12.86 -12.61
C ILE A 527 -35.57 -12.83 -14.06
N PRO A 528 -36.22 -13.89 -14.61
CA PRO A 528 -36.80 -13.84 -15.95
C PRO A 528 -37.92 -12.80 -16.10
N TYR A 529 -38.56 -12.41 -15.00
CA TYR A 529 -39.59 -11.37 -14.96
C TYR A 529 -38.98 -9.96 -14.90
N LEU A 530 -37.89 -9.80 -14.13
CA LEU A 530 -37.13 -8.55 -14.00
C LEU A 530 -36.36 -8.18 -15.28
N ALA A 531 -35.72 -9.16 -15.93
CA ALA A 531 -35.00 -8.97 -17.19
C ALA A 531 -35.88 -8.38 -18.30
N ASN A 532 -37.18 -8.67 -18.28
CA ASN A 532 -38.18 -8.14 -19.21
C ASN A 532 -38.90 -6.87 -18.71
N ASN A 533 -38.61 -6.39 -17.50
CA ASN A 533 -39.40 -5.35 -16.83
C ASN A 533 -38.56 -4.50 -15.85
N ARG A 534 -37.53 -3.84 -16.38
CA ARG A 534 -36.53 -3.04 -15.64
C ARG A 534 -37.15 -2.10 -14.58
N THR A 535 -38.28 -1.46 -14.85
CA THR A 535 -38.97 -0.56 -13.89
C THR A 535 -39.40 -1.25 -12.58
N LEU A 536 -39.48 -2.58 -12.54
CA LEU A 536 -39.71 -3.35 -11.31
C LEU A 536 -38.41 -3.71 -10.57
N LEU A 537 -37.26 -3.72 -11.25
CA LEU A 537 -35.94 -3.98 -10.64
C LEU A 537 -35.57 -2.88 -9.64
N TYR A 538 -35.69 -1.60 -10.03
CA TYR A 538 -35.49 -0.44 -9.15
C TYR A 538 -36.52 -0.32 -8.01
N ARG A 539 -37.51 -1.22 -7.94
CA ARG A 539 -38.48 -1.35 -6.83
C ARG A 539 -38.34 -2.66 -6.07
N LYS A 540 -37.28 -3.45 -6.35
CA LYS A 540 -37.04 -4.78 -5.81
C LYS A 540 -35.61 -5.02 -5.33
N LEU A 541 -34.62 -4.38 -5.95
CA LEU A 541 -33.33 -4.17 -5.30
C LEU A 541 -33.52 -3.19 -4.13
N PRO A 542 -32.77 -3.32 -3.01
CA PRO A 542 -32.76 -2.30 -1.97
C PRO A 542 -32.22 -1.00 -2.54
N GLN A 543 -32.89 0.12 -2.27
CA GLN A 543 -32.33 1.44 -2.59
C GLN A 543 -31.28 1.81 -1.53
N ALA A 544 -30.13 1.14 -1.59
CA ALA A 544 -29.01 1.38 -0.69
C ALA A 544 -28.52 2.83 -0.89
N HIS A 545 -28.56 3.60 0.20
CA HIS A 545 -28.31 5.04 0.22
C HIS A 545 -27.00 5.47 -0.47
N PRO A 546 -26.88 6.74 -0.93
CA PRO A 546 -25.67 7.27 -1.53
C PRO A 546 -24.40 7.00 -0.73
N PHE A 547 -23.26 6.96 -1.41
CA PHE A 547 -21.92 7.00 -0.79
C PHE A 547 -21.68 8.29 0.02
N PRO A 548 -20.64 8.34 0.87
CA PRO A 548 -20.34 9.53 1.65
C PRO A 548 -19.56 10.58 0.83
N ASN A 549 -19.89 11.85 1.08
CA ASN A 549 -19.09 13.02 0.64
C ASN A 549 -17.71 13.12 1.36
N SER A 550 -17.31 12.08 2.11
CA SER A 550 -16.02 11.91 2.77
C SER A 550 -15.42 10.62 2.23
N PRO A 551 -14.13 10.56 1.91
CA PRO A 551 -13.51 9.32 1.50
C PRO A 551 -13.51 8.30 2.65
N MET A 552 -13.46 7.03 2.27
CA MET A 552 -13.28 5.86 3.11
C MET A 552 -11.79 5.54 3.22
N ALA A 553 -11.38 4.76 4.23
CA ALA A 553 -10.00 4.32 4.37
C ALA A 553 -9.92 2.85 4.76
N PHE A 554 -8.97 2.13 4.16
CA PHE A 554 -8.79 0.69 4.24
C PHE A 554 -7.34 0.36 4.57
N ASP A 555 -7.11 -0.66 5.40
CA ASP A 555 -5.76 -1.17 5.65
C ASP A 555 -5.28 -1.96 4.43
N VAL A 556 -4.04 -1.68 3.99
CA VAL A 556 -3.39 -2.41 2.91
C VAL A 556 -1.98 -2.88 3.31
N SER A 557 -1.72 -3.02 4.61
CA SER A 557 -0.40 -3.33 5.16
C SER A 557 0.16 -4.69 4.72
N GLY A 558 -0.70 -5.70 4.50
CA GLY A 558 -0.29 -7.00 3.95
C GLY A 558 0.36 -6.96 2.56
N LEU A 559 0.23 -5.84 1.84
CA LEU A 559 0.91 -5.57 0.57
C LEU A 559 2.43 -5.71 0.67
N GLY A 560 3.03 -5.25 1.78
CA GLY A 560 4.48 -5.35 2.01
C GLY A 560 4.96 -6.80 2.13
N GLU A 561 4.13 -7.68 2.68
CA GLU A 561 4.43 -9.12 2.82
C GLU A 561 4.32 -9.84 1.47
N GLY A 562 3.26 -9.55 0.69
CA GLY A 562 3.10 -10.09 -0.67
C GLY A 562 4.22 -9.65 -1.63
N LEU A 563 4.63 -8.39 -1.54
CA LEU A 563 5.74 -7.84 -2.32
C LEU A 563 7.10 -8.44 -1.92
N ALA A 564 7.36 -8.64 -0.63
CA ALA A 564 8.58 -9.28 -0.17
C ALA A 564 8.70 -10.74 -0.66
N TYR A 565 7.60 -11.50 -0.61
CA TYR A 565 7.54 -12.86 -1.14
C TYR A 565 7.77 -12.92 -2.65
N TYR A 566 7.13 -12.01 -3.42
CA TYR A 566 7.38 -11.89 -4.86
C TYR A 566 8.87 -11.69 -5.17
N MET A 567 9.57 -10.85 -4.41
CA MET A 567 11.02 -10.63 -4.56
C MET A 567 11.85 -11.88 -4.22
N GLU A 568 11.42 -12.71 -3.26
CA GLU A 568 12.13 -13.94 -2.87
C GLU A 568 11.91 -15.09 -3.87
N GLU A 569 10.69 -15.28 -4.38
CA GLU A 569 10.34 -16.32 -5.37
C GLU A 569 10.89 -16.02 -6.78
N THR A 570 10.71 -14.80 -7.28
CA THR A 570 11.20 -14.40 -8.62
C THR A 570 12.70 -14.06 -8.61
N GLY A 571 13.21 -13.63 -7.46
CA GLY A 571 14.50 -12.99 -7.34
C GLY A 571 14.53 -11.55 -7.89
N ASP A 572 13.42 -10.92 -8.26
CA ASP A 572 13.42 -9.56 -8.84
C ASP A 572 13.70 -8.45 -7.81
N ALA A 573 14.16 -7.30 -8.30
CA ALA A 573 14.44 -6.10 -7.49
C ALA A 573 13.74 -4.86 -8.09
N PRO A 574 12.40 -4.81 -8.06
CA PRO A 574 11.63 -3.68 -8.58
C PRO A 574 11.82 -2.42 -7.74
N THR A 575 11.99 -1.26 -8.37
CA THR A 575 12.05 0.05 -7.69
C THR A 575 10.68 0.68 -7.48
N TYR A 576 9.70 0.34 -8.31
CA TYR A 576 8.33 0.83 -8.30
C TYR A 576 7.34 -0.34 -8.42
N MET A 577 6.10 -0.07 -8.02
CA MET A 577 4.94 -0.93 -8.22
C MET A 577 3.74 -0.09 -8.64
N THR A 578 2.77 -0.71 -9.32
CA THR A 578 1.46 -0.10 -9.56
C THR A 578 0.51 -0.57 -8.47
N ILE A 579 -0.23 0.34 -7.85
CA ILE A 579 -1.38 0.00 -7.00
C ILE A 579 -2.61 0.61 -7.66
N TYR A 580 -3.73 -0.10 -7.73
CA TYR A 580 -4.95 0.41 -8.36
C TYR A 580 -6.20 -0.01 -7.60
N THR A 581 -7.27 0.76 -7.79
CA THR A 581 -8.64 0.32 -7.51
C THR A 581 -9.40 0.17 -8.83
N ASN A 582 -10.40 -0.72 -8.87
CA ASN A 582 -11.26 -0.93 -10.04
C ASN A 582 -12.73 -0.91 -9.59
N VAL A 583 -13.37 0.25 -9.66
CA VAL A 583 -14.74 0.41 -9.17
C VAL A 583 -15.71 0.15 -10.32
N SER A 584 -16.66 -0.74 -10.12
CA SER A 584 -17.76 -1.05 -11.03
C SER A 584 -19.00 -0.20 -10.75
N ASP A 585 -19.80 0.01 -11.78
CA ASP A 585 -21.24 0.27 -11.71
C ASP A 585 -21.89 -0.88 -12.49
N ILE A 586 -22.59 -1.77 -11.80
CA ILE A 586 -23.01 -3.06 -12.36
C ILE A 586 -24.35 -3.02 -13.10
N ILE A 587 -25.10 -1.91 -13.03
CA ILE A 587 -26.47 -1.84 -13.60
C ILE A 587 -26.53 -0.75 -14.67
N PRO A 588 -26.64 -1.10 -15.97
CA PRO A 588 -26.77 -0.09 -17.03
C PRO A 588 -28.18 0.52 -17.01
N ASP A 589 -28.42 1.58 -16.24
CA ASP A 589 -29.71 2.28 -16.10
C ASP A 589 -29.69 3.81 -16.33
N ASN A 590 -28.55 4.39 -16.68
CA ASN A 590 -28.27 5.82 -16.81
C ASN A 590 -28.12 6.60 -15.47
N ILE A 591 -28.05 5.91 -14.34
CA ILE A 591 -27.37 6.39 -13.14
C ILE A 591 -25.85 6.17 -13.36
N THR A 592 -25.02 6.85 -12.58
CA THR A 592 -23.55 6.82 -12.67
C THR A 592 -22.98 7.58 -11.48
N GLY A 593 -21.66 7.49 -11.29
CA GLY A 593 -20.92 8.26 -10.30
C GLY A 593 -19.44 8.36 -10.64
N GLU A 594 -18.63 8.76 -9.66
CA GLU A 594 -17.21 9.03 -9.85
C GLU A 594 -16.36 8.53 -8.69
N ILE A 595 -15.15 8.07 -9.01
CA ILE A 595 -14.05 7.99 -8.06
C ILE A 595 -13.45 9.40 -8.00
N TYR A 596 -13.51 10.07 -6.84
CA TYR A 596 -12.97 11.42 -6.64
C TYR A 596 -11.67 11.45 -5.82
N ASN A 597 -11.30 10.34 -5.17
CA ASN A 597 -10.05 10.22 -4.43
C ASN A 597 -9.50 8.80 -4.51
N PHE A 598 -8.21 8.64 -4.81
CA PHE A 598 -7.48 7.39 -4.60
C PHE A 598 -6.06 7.72 -4.16
N THR A 599 -5.75 7.39 -2.90
CA THR A 599 -4.52 7.83 -2.23
C THR A 599 -3.94 6.68 -1.42
N LEU A 600 -2.62 6.62 -1.30
CA LEU A 600 -1.90 5.72 -0.40
C LEU A 600 -1.16 6.54 0.66
N LEU A 601 -1.39 6.18 1.92
CA LEU A 601 -0.76 6.76 3.10
C LEU A 601 0.18 5.74 3.76
N TYR A 602 1.30 6.23 4.30
CA TYR A 602 2.28 5.45 5.05
C TYR A 602 2.37 5.96 6.49
N GLN A 603 2.46 5.05 7.48
CA GLN A 603 2.66 5.42 8.88
C GLN A 603 4.14 5.73 9.16
N GLY A 604 4.45 7.01 9.35
CA GLY A 604 5.79 7.49 9.68
C GLY A 604 6.29 7.04 11.07
N PRO A 605 7.59 7.19 11.37
CA PRO A 605 8.18 6.78 12.65
C PRO A 605 7.56 7.43 13.91
N THR A 606 6.86 8.56 13.77
CA THR A 606 6.11 9.23 14.84
C THR A 606 4.72 8.61 15.11
N GLY A 607 4.24 7.73 14.23
CA GLY A 607 2.88 7.17 14.25
C GLY A 607 1.87 7.93 13.39
N ASP A 608 2.26 9.07 12.83
CA ASP A 608 1.44 9.90 11.93
C ASP A 608 1.39 9.33 10.50
N TYR A 609 0.25 9.48 9.81
CA TYR A 609 0.14 9.11 8.41
C TYR A 609 0.60 10.24 7.49
N MET A 610 1.49 9.91 6.55
CA MET A 610 1.97 10.81 5.50
C MET A 610 1.54 10.32 4.12
N LEU A 611 1.35 11.26 3.18
CA LEU A 611 1.09 10.95 1.78
C LEU A 611 2.29 10.23 1.15
N LEU A 612 2.06 9.03 0.62
CA LEU A 612 3.05 8.27 -0.15
C LEU A 612 2.81 8.41 -1.66
N ALA A 613 1.57 8.30 -2.12
CA ALA A 613 1.16 8.53 -3.50
C ALA A 613 -0.32 8.90 -3.59
N SER A 614 -0.73 9.62 -4.64
CA SER A 614 -2.13 9.86 -4.97
C SER A 614 -2.34 9.78 -6.47
N ALA A 615 -3.50 9.34 -6.91
CA ALA A 615 -3.87 9.32 -8.32
C ALA A 615 -4.11 10.75 -8.82
N ASP A 616 -3.76 10.98 -10.09
CA ASP A 616 -4.35 12.07 -10.86
C ASP A 616 -5.74 11.60 -11.33
N ILE A 617 -6.78 12.33 -10.93
CA ILE A 617 -8.19 11.99 -11.17
C ILE A 617 -8.84 13.09 -12.01
N THR A 618 -8.24 13.32 -13.18
CA THR A 618 -8.78 14.20 -14.24
C THR A 618 -9.97 13.59 -14.99
N ASN A 619 -10.25 12.29 -14.81
CA ASN A 619 -11.43 11.61 -15.32
C ASN A 619 -11.83 10.47 -14.37
N GLY A 620 -12.57 10.81 -13.30
CA GLY A 620 -12.99 9.87 -12.26
C GLY A 620 -14.25 9.03 -12.56
N THR A 621 -15.00 9.38 -13.61
CA THR A 621 -16.33 8.81 -13.89
C THR A 621 -16.31 7.30 -14.07
N ILE A 622 -17.26 6.63 -13.40
CA ILE A 622 -17.55 5.19 -13.50
C ILE A 622 -18.61 5.03 -14.61
N PRO A 623 -18.36 4.28 -15.69
CA PRO A 623 -19.34 4.13 -16.77
C PRO A 623 -20.58 3.37 -16.30
N ASP A 624 -21.76 3.88 -16.66
CA ASP A 624 -23.09 3.24 -16.55
C ASP A 624 -23.04 1.76 -17.03
N GLY A 625 -23.22 0.81 -16.10
CA GLY A 625 -23.08 -0.63 -16.37
C GLY A 625 -21.68 -1.11 -16.76
N GLY A 626 -20.62 -0.42 -16.34
CA GLY A 626 -19.22 -0.69 -16.65
C GLY A 626 -18.28 -0.63 -15.42
N TRP A 627 -17.00 -0.33 -15.64
CA TRP A 627 -16.00 -0.24 -14.57
C TRP A 627 -14.89 0.77 -14.86
N LYS A 628 -14.18 1.19 -13.81
CA LYS A 628 -13.13 2.21 -13.85
C LYS A 628 -11.93 1.83 -12.99
N VAL A 629 -10.82 1.49 -13.66
CA VAL A 629 -9.49 1.37 -13.03
C VAL A 629 -8.88 2.75 -12.81
N ILE A 630 -8.40 3.02 -11.60
CA ILE A 630 -7.59 4.19 -11.22
C ILE A 630 -6.26 3.70 -10.62
N PRO A 631 -5.12 3.84 -11.33
CA PRO A 631 -3.81 3.42 -10.85
C PRO A 631 -2.99 4.56 -10.22
N ILE A 632 -2.05 4.18 -9.35
CA ILE A 632 -0.93 4.97 -8.85
C ILE A 632 0.37 4.19 -9.04
N GLU A 633 1.42 4.85 -9.53
CA GLU A 633 2.78 4.33 -9.48
C GLU A 633 3.40 4.73 -8.13
N VAL A 634 3.96 3.76 -7.40
CA VAL A 634 4.41 3.93 -6.02
C VAL A 634 5.86 3.44 -5.87
N PRO A 635 6.78 4.26 -5.32
CA PRO A 635 8.14 3.83 -5.04
C PRO A 635 8.17 2.81 -3.90
N ILE A 636 8.85 1.68 -4.12
CA ILE A 636 9.03 0.62 -3.11
C ILE A 636 10.04 1.05 -2.03
N VAL A 637 10.95 1.96 -2.41
CA VAL A 637 11.91 2.63 -1.53
C VAL A 637 12.05 4.08 -1.97
N GLN A 638 12.03 5.01 -1.01
CA GLN A 638 12.27 6.43 -1.27
C GLN A 638 13.10 7.10 -0.17
N TYR A 639 13.73 8.22 -0.49
CA TYR A 639 14.33 9.11 0.51
C TYR A 639 13.25 9.67 1.45
N GLY A 640 13.55 9.73 2.74
CA GLY A 640 12.64 10.33 3.72
C GLY A 640 12.79 11.85 3.86
N SER A 641 12.23 12.39 4.94
CA SER A 641 12.14 13.85 5.18
C SER A 641 13.36 14.43 5.90
N LEU A 642 14.23 13.61 6.49
CA LEU A 642 15.53 14.05 7.00
C LEU A 642 16.54 14.30 5.85
N THR A 643 16.35 13.64 4.70
CA THR A 643 17.21 13.76 3.53
C THR A 643 17.05 15.10 2.82
N LEU A 644 18.09 15.92 2.93
CA LEU A 644 18.27 17.19 2.22
C LEU A 644 17.87 17.12 0.74
N SER A 645 17.21 18.16 0.25
CA SER A 645 16.88 18.33 -1.17
C SER A 645 18.14 18.32 -2.04
N ASN A 646 18.00 17.92 -3.30
CA ASN A 646 19.14 17.82 -4.22
C ASN A 646 19.84 19.18 -4.38
N SER A 647 21.17 19.18 -4.38
CA SER A 647 22.03 20.37 -4.45
C SER A 647 21.96 21.32 -3.23
N SER A 648 21.54 20.82 -2.07
CA SER A 648 21.57 21.59 -0.81
C SER A 648 22.98 22.00 -0.40
N THR A 649 23.12 23.22 0.14
CA THR A 649 24.34 23.70 0.81
C THR A 649 24.14 23.70 2.32
N ILE A 650 25.12 23.21 3.07
CA ILE A 650 25.03 22.97 4.53
C ILE A 650 26.33 23.30 5.26
N ASN A 651 26.20 23.68 6.53
CA ASN A 651 27.32 23.75 7.46
C ASN A 651 27.79 22.34 7.86
N PHE A 652 29.10 22.21 8.15
CA PHE A 652 29.72 20.96 8.57
C PHE A 652 29.09 20.39 9.85
N GLY A 653 28.74 19.10 9.83
CA GLY A 653 27.95 18.40 10.84
C GLY A 653 26.49 18.17 10.47
N ASN A 654 25.94 18.95 9.53
CA ASN A 654 24.51 18.89 9.22
C ASN A 654 24.16 17.90 8.09
N PHE A 655 25.10 17.10 7.57
CA PHE A 655 24.79 16.13 6.53
C PHE A 655 24.03 14.93 7.10
N SER A 656 22.73 14.88 6.81
CA SER A 656 21.82 13.82 7.25
C SER A 656 21.02 13.24 6.09
N VAL A 657 20.71 11.94 6.16
CA VAL A 657 20.03 11.14 5.14
C VAL A 657 19.16 10.08 5.82
N ASP A 658 18.00 9.80 5.25
CA ASP A 658 17.04 8.78 5.66
C ASP A 658 16.32 8.12 4.48
N VAL A 659 15.79 6.91 4.70
CA VAL A 659 15.11 6.11 3.68
C VAL A 659 13.92 5.37 4.28
N LEU A 660 12.81 5.38 3.56
CA LEU A 660 11.56 4.69 3.84
C LEU A 660 11.37 3.55 2.84
N SER A 661 10.83 2.42 3.28
CA SER A 661 10.51 1.28 2.40
C SER A 661 9.17 0.62 2.71
N LEU A 662 8.57 0.03 1.67
CA LEU A 662 7.40 -0.85 1.75
C LEU A 662 7.74 -2.30 2.16
N VAL A 663 9.02 -2.69 2.13
CA VAL A 663 9.49 -4.03 2.50
C VAL A 663 10.56 -3.93 3.60
N PRO A 664 10.74 -4.97 4.45
CA PRO A 664 11.82 -4.97 5.43
C PRO A 664 13.17 -5.15 4.73
N LEU A 665 13.96 -4.08 4.65
CA LEU A 665 15.29 -4.09 4.07
C LEU A 665 16.30 -4.81 4.99
N LYS A 666 17.27 -5.49 4.39
CA LYS A 666 18.39 -6.16 5.09
C LYS A 666 19.56 -5.22 5.43
N GLY A 667 19.48 -3.96 5.03
CA GLY A 667 20.50 -2.94 5.28
C GLY A 667 20.40 -1.77 4.30
N ALA A 668 21.05 -0.65 4.63
CA ALA A 668 21.17 0.51 3.76
C ALA A 668 22.46 1.30 4.05
N TYR A 669 23.08 1.90 3.02
CA TYR A 669 24.29 2.70 3.17
C TYR A 669 24.39 3.84 2.15
N VAL A 670 25.01 4.95 2.56
CA VAL A 670 25.37 6.07 1.69
C VAL A 670 26.72 5.79 1.06
N SER A 671 26.79 5.78 -0.27
CA SER A 671 28.03 5.82 -1.04
C SER A 671 28.29 7.25 -1.53
N ILE A 672 29.50 7.77 -1.27
CA ILE A 672 29.89 9.17 -1.53
C ILE A 672 31.39 9.23 -1.86
N ASP A 673 31.73 9.60 -3.10
CA ASP A 673 33.10 9.64 -3.65
C ASP A 673 34.00 8.45 -3.27
N GLY A 674 33.44 7.23 -3.31
CA GLY A 674 34.16 5.99 -3.00
C GLY A 674 34.36 5.69 -1.50
N LYS A 675 33.74 6.48 -0.61
CA LYS A 675 33.52 6.13 0.80
C LYS A 675 32.10 5.59 0.99
N GLU A 676 31.92 4.78 2.02
CA GLU A 676 30.62 4.23 2.40
C GLU A 676 30.33 4.50 3.88
N TYR A 677 29.09 4.88 4.19
CA TYR A 677 28.57 5.05 5.54
C TYR A 677 27.30 4.22 5.72
N GLN A 678 27.33 3.23 6.63
CA GLN A 678 26.19 2.37 6.94
C GLN A 678 25.14 3.16 7.73
N LEU A 679 23.88 3.10 7.29
CA LEU A 679 22.75 3.71 7.98
C LEU A 679 22.29 2.84 9.16
N SER A 680 21.68 3.46 10.16
CA SER A 680 21.10 2.77 11.32
C SER A 680 19.68 2.30 10.98
N GLU A 681 19.37 1.04 11.29
CA GLU A 681 18.04 0.44 11.12
C GLU A 681 17.08 0.89 12.23
N GLU A 682 15.85 1.24 11.87
CA GLU A 682 14.70 1.39 12.78
C GLU A 682 13.42 0.78 12.16
N ASN A 683 12.37 0.64 12.97
CA ASN A 683 11.07 0.08 12.58
C ASN A 683 11.12 -1.35 11.97
N GLY A 684 12.18 -2.13 12.26
CA GLY A 684 12.35 -3.51 11.80
C GLY A 684 12.61 -3.63 10.30
N GLY A 685 13.58 -2.86 9.79
CA GLY A 685 13.98 -2.85 8.38
C GLY A 685 13.19 -1.90 7.46
N TYR A 686 12.13 -1.25 7.95
CA TYR A 686 11.28 -0.35 7.12
C TYR A 686 11.76 1.11 7.10
N TYR A 687 12.66 1.50 8.02
CA TYR A 687 13.26 2.83 8.07
C TYR A 687 14.78 2.73 8.33
N PHE A 688 15.57 3.55 7.63
CA PHE A 688 17.01 3.66 7.82
C PHE A 688 17.45 5.12 7.84
N TYR A 689 18.39 5.49 8.71
CA TYR A 689 18.84 6.88 8.82
C TYR A 689 20.32 7.06 9.21
N GLY A 690 20.83 8.25 8.99
CA GLY A 690 22.19 8.67 9.37
C GLY A 690 22.27 10.19 9.49
N THR A 691 22.95 10.66 10.54
CA THR A 691 23.21 12.08 10.83
C THR A 691 24.72 12.33 10.86
N GLU A 692 25.16 13.58 10.73
CA GLU A 692 26.58 13.99 10.86
C GLU A 692 27.52 13.16 9.96
N ILE A 693 27.03 12.74 8.80
CA ILE A 693 27.68 11.77 7.91
C ILE A 693 29.03 12.32 7.41
N ASP A 694 29.10 13.64 7.22
CA ASP A 694 30.30 14.39 6.85
C ASP A 694 31.38 14.40 7.95
N GLN A 695 30.99 14.58 9.21
CA GLN A 695 31.92 14.43 10.35
C GLN A 695 32.41 12.98 10.48
N LYS A 696 31.50 12.01 10.36
CA LYS A 696 31.79 10.57 10.55
C LYS A 696 32.69 10.02 9.45
N LEU A 697 32.45 10.39 8.19
CA LEU A 697 33.31 10.05 7.04
C LEU A 697 34.53 10.96 6.88
N LYS A 698 34.59 12.09 7.60
CA LYS A 698 35.61 13.14 7.46
C LYS A 698 35.68 13.62 6.01
N LEU A 699 34.63 14.34 5.64
CA LEU A 699 34.54 15.07 4.37
C LEU A 699 35.06 16.49 4.57
N PRO A 700 36.03 16.96 3.76
CA PRO A 700 36.38 18.37 3.69
C PRO A 700 35.21 19.26 3.25
N ALA A 701 35.39 20.58 3.34
CA ALA A 701 34.54 21.54 2.64
C ALA A 701 34.62 21.31 1.11
N GLY A 702 33.47 21.33 0.43
CA GLY A 702 33.36 21.01 -1.00
C GLY A 702 32.00 20.46 -1.42
N THR A 703 31.81 20.21 -2.71
CA THR A 703 30.58 19.64 -3.29
C THR A 703 30.78 18.16 -3.62
N TYR A 704 29.84 17.33 -3.18
CA TYR A 704 29.90 15.87 -3.25
C TYR A 704 28.66 15.28 -3.93
N ASN A 705 28.84 14.19 -4.67
CA ASN A 705 27.73 13.36 -5.15
C ASN A 705 27.56 12.13 -4.25
N TYR A 706 26.32 11.83 -3.87
CA TYR A 706 26.00 10.67 -3.04
C TYR A 706 24.78 9.90 -3.57
N THR A 707 24.80 8.60 -3.33
CA THR A 707 23.69 7.68 -3.62
C THR A 707 23.50 6.81 -2.38
N VAL A 708 22.25 6.61 -1.95
CA VAL A 708 21.94 5.54 -0.99
C VAL A 708 21.73 4.24 -1.75
N VAL A 709 22.35 3.17 -1.27
CA VAL A 709 22.10 1.80 -1.71
C VAL A 709 21.37 1.07 -0.58
N VAL A 710 20.35 0.30 -0.94
CA VAL A 710 19.56 -0.52 -0.02
C VAL A 710 19.63 -2.00 -0.39
N VAL A 711 19.50 -2.89 0.58
CA VAL A 711 19.54 -4.35 0.40
C VAL A 711 18.13 -4.92 0.60
N TYR A 712 17.56 -5.53 -0.43
CA TYR A 712 16.20 -6.09 -0.42
C TYR A 712 16.13 -7.43 0.35
N PRO A 713 14.91 -7.95 0.67
CA PRO A 713 14.73 -9.27 1.28
C PRO A 713 15.49 -10.39 0.56
N ASN A 714 15.49 -10.43 -0.77
CA ASN A 714 16.24 -11.42 -1.56
C ASN A 714 17.77 -11.19 -1.60
N GLY A 715 18.29 -10.15 -0.94
CA GLY A 715 19.71 -9.84 -0.87
C GLY A 715 20.28 -9.07 -2.07
N LYS A 716 19.44 -8.62 -3.01
CA LYS A 716 19.88 -7.71 -4.08
C LYS A 716 20.06 -6.28 -3.56
N GLU A 717 21.08 -5.60 -4.08
CA GLU A 717 21.31 -4.17 -3.86
C GLU A 717 20.57 -3.33 -4.90
N VAL A 718 19.92 -2.25 -4.43
CA VAL A 718 19.20 -1.28 -5.26
C VAL A 718 19.70 0.12 -4.92
N ALA A 719 20.13 0.87 -5.95
CA ALA A 719 20.62 2.24 -5.81
C ALA A 719 19.49 3.25 -6.01
N LEU A 720 19.29 4.13 -5.03
CA LEU A 720 18.40 5.29 -5.13
C LEU A 720 19.02 6.38 -6.04
N PRO A 721 18.19 7.28 -6.63
CA PRO A 721 18.67 8.36 -7.48
C PRO A 721 19.77 9.20 -6.80
N THR A 722 20.87 9.44 -7.51
CA THR A 722 22.01 10.23 -7.01
C THR A 722 21.58 11.66 -6.69
N ARG A 723 22.03 12.16 -5.54
CA ARG A 723 21.88 13.55 -5.10
C ARG A 723 23.25 14.21 -4.92
N THR A 724 23.27 15.54 -4.91
CA THR A 724 24.45 16.37 -4.68
C THR A 724 24.28 17.16 -3.38
N VAL A 725 25.37 17.37 -2.63
CA VAL A 725 25.40 18.19 -1.41
C VAL A 725 26.68 19.03 -1.36
N THR A 726 26.61 20.26 -0.86
CA THR A 726 27.78 21.15 -0.67
C THR A 726 28.00 21.42 0.82
N ILE A 727 29.21 21.16 1.30
CA ILE A 727 29.64 21.35 2.69
C ILE A 727 30.45 22.65 2.78
N GLU A 728 29.99 23.57 3.62
CA GLU A 728 30.63 24.86 3.89
C GLU A 728 31.81 24.73 4.87
N GLY A 729 32.82 25.57 4.68
CA GLY A 729 34.04 25.63 5.50
C GLY A 729 35.20 26.31 4.77
N PRO A 730 36.42 26.26 5.33
CA PRO A 730 37.56 26.99 4.79
C PRO A 730 38.07 26.37 3.48
N THR A 731 38.29 27.19 2.45
CA THR A 731 38.98 26.81 1.21
C THR A 731 40.49 27.06 1.31
N VAL A 732 41.29 26.26 0.59
CA VAL A 732 42.75 26.29 0.64
C VAL A 732 43.30 26.36 -0.78
N ASP A 733 44.09 27.39 -1.09
CA ASP A 733 44.65 27.66 -2.41
C ASP A 733 46.18 27.71 -2.34
N ILE A 734 46.86 26.69 -2.86
CA ILE A 734 48.33 26.63 -2.89
C ILE A 734 48.83 27.45 -4.09
N LEU A 735 49.23 28.70 -3.85
CA LEU A 735 49.72 29.64 -4.86
C LEU A 735 51.16 29.32 -5.30
N SER A 736 51.99 28.82 -4.39
CA SER A 736 53.33 28.28 -4.66
C SER A 736 53.60 27.06 -3.75
N PRO A 737 54.37 26.03 -4.17
CA PRO A 737 54.97 25.83 -5.49
C PRO A 737 53.88 25.80 -6.56
N VAL A 738 54.15 26.40 -7.71
CA VAL A 738 53.35 26.08 -8.90
C VAL A 738 53.72 24.66 -9.33
N ASN A 739 52.81 23.96 -10.00
CA ASN A 739 53.21 22.72 -10.64
C ASN A 739 54.26 23.10 -11.71
N THR A 740 55.47 22.53 -11.68
CA THR A 740 56.56 22.70 -12.70
C THR A 740 57.80 21.82 -12.39
N VAL A 741 58.79 21.75 -13.30
CA VAL A 741 60.13 21.21 -13.02
C VAL A 741 61.05 22.31 -12.50
N TYR A 742 61.49 22.18 -11.25
CA TYR A 742 62.55 23.01 -10.70
C TYR A 742 63.92 22.36 -10.97
N ASN A 743 64.80 23.08 -11.65
CA ASN A 743 66.24 22.72 -11.80
C ASN A 743 67.09 23.09 -10.56
N THR A 744 66.45 23.62 -9.52
CA THR A 744 67.04 24.11 -8.27
C THR A 744 66.65 23.18 -7.11
N SER A 745 67.55 23.03 -6.12
CA SER A 745 67.28 22.33 -4.86
C SER A 745 66.51 23.18 -3.83
N THR A 746 65.99 24.34 -4.22
CA THR A 746 65.31 25.31 -3.35
C THR A 746 64.05 25.85 -4.02
N VAL A 747 62.91 25.83 -3.31
CA VAL A 747 61.57 26.17 -3.83
C VAL A 747 60.74 26.89 -2.77
N GLU A 748 59.98 27.92 -3.13
CA GLU A 748 59.10 28.66 -2.21
C GLU A 748 57.68 28.10 -2.16
N VAL A 749 57.09 28.15 -0.96
CA VAL A 749 55.71 27.76 -0.67
C VAL A 749 54.92 29.01 -0.29
N VAL A 750 53.73 29.18 -0.87
CA VAL A 750 52.78 30.26 -0.60
C VAL A 750 51.38 29.68 -0.68
N VAL A 751 50.56 29.89 0.35
CA VAL A 751 49.21 29.35 0.44
C VAL A 751 48.25 30.46 0.86
N ASN A 752 47.18 30.67 0.09
CA ASN A 752 46.02 31.43 0.51
C ASN A 752 45.04 30.48 1.22
N VAL A 753 44.40 30.95 2.30
CA VAL A 753 43.34 30.21 2.99
C VAL A 753 42.23 31.19 3.28
N THR A 754 41.04 30.90 2.77
CA THR A 754 39.87 31.78 2.85
C THR A 754 38.70 31.03 3.43
N ASP A 755 38.00 31.66 4.36
CA ASP A 755 36.76 31.16 4.93
C ASP A 755 35.77 32.33 4.94
N PRO A 756 34.67 32.27 4.19
CA PRO A 756 33.68 33.35 4.14
C PRO A 756 32.67 33.27 5.31
N TYR A 757 32.68 32.19 6.10
CA TYR A 757 31.63 31.90 7.09
C TYR A 757 32.17 31.77 8.53
N ALA A 758 33.42 31.34 8.69
CA ALA A 758 34.07 31.13 9.98
C ALA A 758 35.50 31.68 10.04
N THR A 759 36.17 31.56 11.20
CA THR A 759 37.56 32.02 11.37
C THR A 759 38.53 30.86 11.30
N VAL A 760 39.48 30.90 10.37
CA VAL A 760 40.57 29.91 10.26
C VAL A 760 41.40 29.87 11.55
N THR A 761 41.41 28.73 12.25
CA THR A 761 42.14 28.54 13.52
C THR A 761 43.51 27.89 13.34
N ASN A 762 43.68 27.01 12.35
CA ASN A 762 44.88 26.17 12.26
C ASN A 762 45.19 25.72 10.82
N VAL A 763 46.33 26.16 10.27
CA VAL A 763 46.82 25.78 8.94
C VAL A 763 48.11 24.97 9.08
N LYS A 764 48.11 23.74 8.56
CA LYS A 764 49.23 22.78 8.62
C LYS A 764 49.62 22.34 7.21
N ALA A 765 50.92 22.36 6.91
CA ALA A 765 51.45 21.84 5.66
C ALA A 765 52.26 20.57 5.86
N TYR A 766 52.29 19.73 4.83
CA TYR A 766 53.03 18.47 4.78
C TYR A 766 53.69 18.31 3.41
N LEU A 767 55.01 18.11 3.38
CA LEU A 767 55.77 17.83 2.16
C LEU A 767 56.16 16.34 2.13
N ASN A 768 55.67 15.59 1.14
CA ASN A 768 55.81 14.12 1.07
C ASN A 768 55.44 13.45 2.42
N GLY A 769 54.35 13.93 3.05
CA GLY A 769 53.85 13.46 4.35
C GLY A 769 54.61 13.96 5.59
N LYS A 770 55.75 14.64 5.44
CA LYS A 770 56.52 15.20 6.56
C LYS A 770 56.02 16.60 6.91
N PRO A 771 55.84 16.96 8.20
CA PRO A 771 55.38 18.30 8.60
C PRO A 771 56.27 19.41 8.05
N LEU A 772 55.64 20.45 7.51
CA LEU A 772 56.25 21.68 7.04
C LEU A 772 55.66 22.86 7.82
N ASN A 773 56.51 23.64 8.48
CA ASN A 773 56.10 24.85 9.17
C ASN A 773 55.91 25.97 8.14
N LEU A 774 54.68 26.48 8.01
CA LEU A 774 54.42 27.74 7.31
C LEU A 774 54.45 28.91 8.30
N THR A 775 54.88 30.07 7.83
CA THR A 775 54.87 31.35 8.55
C THR A 775 53.76 32.22 7.99
N ALA A 776 52.92 32.83 8.83
CA ALA A 776 51.89 33.75 8.37
C ALA A 776 52.50 35.09 7.91
N SER A 777 52.04 35.59 6.76
CA SER A 777 52.53 36.80 6.09
C SER A 777 51.35 37.52 5.42
N GLY A 778 50.60 38.29 6.21
CA GLY A 778 49.33 38.88 5.77
C GLY A 778 48.23 37.81 5.71
N SER A 779 47.48 37.76 4.61
CA SER A 779 46.48 36.72 4.34
C SER A 779 47.08 35.40 3.81
N LEU A 780 48.41 35.30 3.69
CA LEU A 780 49.10 34.17 3.08
C LEU A 780 49.99 33.43 4.10
N TYR A 781 50.17 32.13 3.91
CA TYR A 781 51.05 31.27 4.68
C TYR A 781 52.24 30.84 3.81
N VAL A 782 53.48 31.12 4.24
CA VAL A 782 54.69 31.00 3.40
C VAL A 782 55.81 30.16 4.03
N ALA A 783 56.62 29.50 3.22
CA ALA A 783 57.85 28.81 3.64
C ALA A 783 58.86 28.65 2.50
N THR A 784 60.10 28.28 2.82
CA THR A 784 61.14 27.97 1.83
C THR A 784 61.64 26.54 2.03
N LEU A 785 61.55 25.73 0.98
CA LEU A 785 62.10 24.38 0.92
C LEU A 785 63.55 24.46 0.43
N THR A 786 64.46 23.72 1.05
CA THR A 786 65.90 23.73 0.72
C THR A 786 66.48 22.32 0.71
N ASN A 787 67.59 22.12 -0.01
CA ASN A 787 68.27 20.83 -0.16
C ASN A 787 67.39 19.72 -0.77
N LEU A 788 66.43 20.10 -1.62
CA LEU A 788 65.60 19.15 -2.36
C LEU A 788 66.47 18.33 -3.33
N THR A 789 66.43 17.01 -3.18
CA THR A 789 67.03 16.06 -4.12
C THR A 789 66.15 15.88 -5.36
N ASN A 790 66.71 15.36 -6.45
CA ASN A 790 65.93 14.99 -7.63
C ASN A 790 64.80 14.02 -7.25
N GLY A 791 63.58 14.30 -7.69
CA GLY A 791 62.39 13.52 -7.34
C GLY A 791 61.10 14.34 -7.38
N GLU A 792 59.98 13.66 -7.11
CA GLU A 792 58.64 14.26 -7.08
C GLU A 792 58.26 14.68 -5.65
N TYR A 793 57.49 15.77 -5.55
CA TYR A 793 57.10 16.38 -4.28
C TYR A 793 55.62 16.73 -4.25
N LYS A 794 54.92 16.18 -3.26
CA LYS A 794 53.54 16.43 -2.91
C LYS A 794 53.48 17.34 -1.69
N LEU A 795 53.04 18.57 -1.90
CA LEU A 795 52.64 19.46 -0.81
C LEU A 795 51.14 19.25 -0.56
N THR A 796 50.77 18.91 0.67
CA THR A 796 49.37 18.88 1.12
C THR A 796 49.21 19.87 2.25
N VAL A 797 48.17 20.70 2.21
CA VAL A 797 47.89 21.74 3.21
C VAL A 797 46.47 21.58 3.71
N ILE A 798 46.30 21.61 5.03
CA ILE A 798 45.02 21.43 5.73
C ILE A 798 44.75 22.69 6.55
N ALA A 799 43.61 23.32 6.35
CA ALA A 799 43.11 24.43 7.16
C ALA A 799 41.90 23.98 7.97
N ASN A 800 41.80 24.41 9.22
CA ASN A 800 40.66 24.14 10.11
C ASN A 800 40.12 25.49 10.59
N ASP A 801 38.82 25.61 10.80
CA ASP A 801 38.15 26.84 11.24
C ASP A 801 37.80 26.84 12.73
N THR A 802 36.82 27.67 13.14
CA THR A 802 36.24 27.71 14.49
C THR A 802 35.08 26.72 14.73
N THR A 803 34.44 26.19 13.69
CA THR A 803 33.35 25.20 13.83
C THR A 803 33.86 23.76 13.91
N GLY A 804 35.06 23.49 13.38
CA GLY A 804 35.61 22.15 13.17
C GLY A 804 35.59 21.68 11.71
N ALA A 805 34.99 22.48 10.81
CA ALA A 805 35.11 22.31 9.37
C ALA A 805 36.58 22.46 8.93
N TYR A 806 36.94 21.77 7.84
CA TYR A 806 38.30 21.82 7.34
C TYR A 806 38.39 21.76 5.82
N GLY A 807 39.34 22.52 5.28
CA GLY A 807 39.73 22.50 3.89
C GLY A 807 41.02 21.72 3.72
N ILE A 808 41.18 21.06 2.57
CA ILE A 808 42.41 20.41 2.18
C ILE A 808 42.74 20.71 0.72
N ALA A 809 43.98 21.11 0.48
CA ALA A 809 44.53 21.26 -0.86
C ALA A 809 45.78 20.41 -1.03
N THR A 810 46.07 20.06 -2.28
CA THR A 810 47.27 19.33 -2.68
C THR A 810 47.87 19.96 -3.94
N ARG A 811 49.20 19.95 -4.04
CA ARG A 811 49.95 20.53 -5.14
C ARG A 811 51.19 19.66 -5.42
N LEU A 812 51.50 19.44 -6.69
CA LEU A 812 52.50 18.47 -7.15
C LEU A 812 53.56 19.16 -8.01
N PHE A 813 54.82 19.00 -7.64
CA PHE A 813 55.96 19.59 -8.35
C PHE A 813 57.15 18.63 -8.38
N VAL A 814 58.09 18.87 -9.29
CA VAL A 814 59.24 17.98 -9.51
C VAL A 814 60.54 18.77 -9.38
N VAL A 815 61.56 18.18 -8.78
CA VAL A 815 62.93 18.73 -8.76
C VAL A 815 63.82 17.80 -9.59
N HIS A 816 64.66 18.37 -10.45
CA HIS A 816 65.69 17.59 -11.13
C HIS A 816 66.92 18.46 -11.46
N THR A 817 67.89 18.52 -10.53
CA THR A 817 69.07 19.42 -10.56
C THR A 817 70.00 19.23 -11.76
N SER A 818 69.88 18.10 -12.47
CA SER A 818 70.67 17.78 -13.68
C SER A 818 69.84 17.72 -14.97
N ALA A 819 68.54 18.06 -14.92
CA ALA A 819 67.74 18.14 -16.14
C ALA A 819 68.13 19.39 -16.94
N LYS A 820 68.29 19.25 -18.26
CA LYS A 820 68.38 20.41 -19.15
C LYS A 820 66.97 20.97 -19.34
N VAL A 821 66.53 21.79 -18.38
CA VAL A 821 65.23 22.46 -18.43
C VAL A 821 65.19 23.46 -19.58
N THR A 822 64.18 23.32 -20.44
CA THR A 822 63.89 24.21 -21.56
C THR A 822 62.40 24.58 -21.47
N GLU A 823 62.09 25.87 -21.39
CA GLU A 823 60.72 26.36 -21.46
C GLU A 823 60.31 26.48 -22.93
N VAL A 824 59.12 26.00 -23.27
CA VAL A 824 58.58 26.10 -24.64
C VAL A 824 57.15 26.64 -24.56
N ILE A 825 56.88 27.69 -25.34
CA ILE A 825 55.57 28.32 -25.44
C ILE A 825 54.73 27.53 -26.43
N VAL A 826 53.58 27.02 -25.97
CA VAL A 826 52.65 26.22 -26.77
C VAL A 826 51.43 27.07 -27.11
N ASN A 827 51.08 27.10 -28.39
CA ASN A 827 50.00 27.90 -28.99
C ASN A 827 50.08 29.43 -28.71
N ASN A 828 51.25 29.96 -28.35
CA ASN A 828 51.47 31.33 -27.83
C ASN A 828 50.77 31.66 -26.49
N GLU A 829 50.19 30.68 -25.80
CA GLU A 829 49.36 30.91 -24.59
C GLU A 829 49.82 30.13 -23.36
N THR A 830 50.41 28.94 -23.51
CA THR A 830 50.81 28.07 -22.38
C THR A 830 52.32 27.84 -22.38
N ASN A 831 53.02 28.29 -21.34
CA ASN A 831 54.42 27.95 -21.10
C ASN A 831 54.51 26.55 -20.45
N VAL A 832 55.23 25.63 -21.07
CA VAL A 832 55.47 24.28 -20.52
C VAL A 832 56.96 24.07 -20.27
N THR A 833 57.30 23.57 -19.07
CA THR A 833 58.69 23.44 -18.58
C THR A 833 59.22 22.01 -18.83
N ILE A 834 60.16 21.84 -19.76
CA ILE A 834 60.55 20.51 -20.27
C ILE A 834 61.94 20.12 -19.78
N GLY A 835 62.03 19.04 -19.00
CA GLY A 835 63.29 18.48 -18.49
C GLY A 835 63.74 17.25 -19.27
N VAL A 836 64.78 17.38 -20.10
CA VAL A 836 65.40 16.22 -20.78
C VAL A 836 66.43 15.54 -19.88
N VAL A 837 66.35 14.21 -19.79
CA VAL A 837 67.25 13.34 -19.01
C VAL A 837 67.67 12.09 -19.82
N GLY A 838 68.75 11.43 -19.39
CA GLY A 838 69.19 10.14 -19.94
C GLY A 838 69.85 10.19 -21.33
N GLY A 839 70.03 11.36 -21.93
CA GLY A 839 70.66 11.55 -23.25
C GLY A 839 70.39 12.94 -23.81
N SER A 840 70.46 13.09 -25.13
CA SER A 840 70.12 14.31 -25.85
C SER A 840 68.84 14.14 -26.66
N ALA A 841 67.92 15.09 -26.52
CA ALA A 841 66.76 15.25 -27.41
C ALA A 841 66.66 16.71 -27.85
N ASN A 842 66.27 16.94 -29.10
CA ASN A 842 65.91 18.27 -29.59
C ASN A 842 64.40 18.45 -29.43
N VAL A 843 63.97 19.54 -28.79
CA VAL A 843 62.57 19.73 -28.40
C VAL A 843 62.01 21.00 -29.04
N THR A 844 60.85 20.87 -29.68
CA THR A 844 60.03 21.96 -30.22
C THR A 844 58.58 21.82 -29.73
N ALA A 845 57.72 22.79 -30.06
CA ALA A 845 56.27 22.63 -29.90
C ALA A 845 55.55 23.06 -31.17
N GLU A 846 54.60 22.25 -31.61
CA GLU A 846 53.79 22.44 -32.81
C GLU A 846 52.37 21.95 -32.53
N ASN A 847 51.35 22.74 -32.89
CA ASN A 847 49.93 22.35 -32.84
C ASN A 847 49.51 21.65 -31.53
N ASN A 848 49.59 22.38 -30.41
CA ASN A 848 49.29 21.91 -29.06
C ASN A 848 50.07 20.65 -28.59
N THR A 849 51.20 20.36 -29.22
CA THR A 849 52.00 19.15 -28.98
C THR A 849 53.47 19.51 -28.82
N ILE A 850 54.10 19.04 -27.75
CA ILE A 850 55.55 19.05 -27.57
C ILE A 850 56.13 17.91 -28.41
N VAL A 851 57.13 18.21 -29.23
CA VAL A 851 57.80 17.24 -30.09
C VAL A 851 59.24 17.11 -29.63
N ALA A 852 59.60 15.95 -29.08
CA ALA A 852 60.95 15.63 -28.65
C ALA A 852 61.58 14.61 -29.60
N ASN A 853 62.50 15.07 -30.44
CA ASN A 853 63.26 14.23 -31.36
C ASN A 853 64.42 13.59 -30.58
N VAL A 854 64.33 12.28 -30.37
CA VAL A 854 65.26 11.45 -29.60
C VAL A 854 66.14 10.65 -30.55
N SER A 855 67.45 10.92 -30.55
CA SER A 855 68.43 10.14 -31.32
C SER A 855 68.76 8.83 -30.58
N THR A 856 68.60 7.69 -31.24
CA THR A 856 68.81 6.34 -30.68
C THR A 856 69.90 5.57 -31.45
N SER A 857 70.28 4.37 -31.00
CA SER A 857 71.27 3.52 -31.69
C SER A 857 70.85 3.04 -33.09
N SER A 858 69.57 3.19 -33.43
CA SER A 858 68.94 2.61 -34.62
C SER A 858 68.25 3.63 -35.53
N GLY A 859 68.24 4.91 -35.16
CA GLY A 859 67.59 6.00 -35.88
C GLY A 859 67.16 7.14 -34.94
N GLU A 860 66.58 8.20 -35.48
CA GLU A 860 65.87 9.20 -34.67
C GLU A 860 64.39 8.85 -34.57
N PHE A 861 63.79 9.11 -33.41
CA PHE A 861 62.38 8.85 -33.11
C PHE A 861 61.71 10.09 -32.54
N THR A 862 60.47 10.32 -32.95
CA THR A 862 59.66 11.51 -32.65
C THR A 862 58.72 11.20 -31.49
N VAL A 863 59.05 11.68 -30.29
CA VAL A 863 58.19 11.53 -29.11
C VAL A 863 57.26 12.73 -29.00
N GLU A 864 55.97 12.51 -29.29
CA GLU A 864 54.89 13.50 -29.14
C GLU A 864 54.34 13.46 -27.72
N ILE A 865 54.37 14.60 -27.01
CA ILE A 865 53.65 14.80 -25.73
C ILE A 865 52.59 15.89 -25.93
N PRO A 866 51.28 15.59 -25.94
CA PRO A 866 50.25 16.60 -26.13
C PRO A 866 50.11 17.48 -24.88
N VAL A 867 49.90 18.78 -25.08
CA VAL A 867 49.63 19.72 -23.99
C VAL A 867 48.14 19.72 -23.69
N VAL A 868 47.78 18.95 -22.66
CA VAL A 868 46.39 18.76 -22.19
C VAL A 868 46.33 19.02 -20.68
N ASN A 869 45.13 19.15 -20.12
CA ASN A 869 44.90 19.24 -18.67
C ASN A 869 45.76 20.31 -17.96
N ASN A 870 46.08 21.40 -18.68
CA ASN A 870 47.01 22.45 -18.26
C ASN A 870 48.36 21.89 -17.75
N ILE A 871 48.95 20.89 -18.43
CA ILE A 871 50.22 20.30 -17.98
C ILE A 871 51.30 21.39 -17.82
N PRO A 872 51.93 21.47 -16.64
CA PRO A 872 52.91 22.51 -16.34
C PRO A 872 54.28 22.27 -16.96
N ALA A 873 54.58 20.99 -17.17
CA ALA A 873 55.93 20.47 -17.26
C ALA A 873 55.90 19.06 -17.83
N VAL A 874 57.03 18.61 -18.37
CA VAL A 874 57.22 17.25 -18.90
C VAL A 874 58.67 16.81 -18.63
N VAL A 875 58.86 15.55 -18.24
CA VAL A 875 60.18 14.89 -18.22
C VAL A 875 60.29 13.95 -19.42
N VAL A 876 61.40 13.99 -20.15
CA VAL A 876 61.68 13.15 -21.33
C VAL A 876 62.94 12.33 -21.09
N ASN A 877 62.86 11.00 -21.20
CA ASN A 877 63.96 10.08 -20.91
C ASN A 877 64.49 9.42 -22.20
N ALA A 878 65.55 9.98 -22.78
CA ALA A 878 66.06 9.56 -24.09
C ALA A 878 66.51 8.08 -24.15
N SER A 879 67.18 7.57 -23.11
CA SER A 879 67.71 6.20 -23.09
C SER A 879 66.64 5.10 -23.04
N SER A 880 65.42 5.45 -22.64
CA SER A 880 64.31 4.50 -22.57
C SER A 880 63.83 4.07 -23.98
N VAL A 881 63.79 4.98 -24.95
CA VAL A 881 63.30 4.73 -26.32
C VAL A 881 64.15 3.65 -27.00
N ASP A 882 65.48 3.80 -26.93
CA ASP A 882 66.48 2.90 -27.52
C ASP A 882 66.31 1.45 -27.02
N THR A 883 65.90 1.28 -25.76
CA THR A 883 65.69 -0.04 -25.13
C THR A 883 64.53 -0.83 -25.77
N VAL A 884 63.48 -0.16 -26.25
CA VAL A 884 62.35 -0.83 -26.95
C VAL A 884 62.73 -1.14 -28.40
N VAL A 885 63.43 -0.24 -29.09
CA VAL A 885 63.82 -0.47 -30.50
C VAL A 885 64.86 -1.58 -30.62
N ALA A 886 65.82 -1.65 -29.69
CA ALA A 886 66.76 -2.77 -29.56
C ALA A 886 66.10 -4.10 -29.13
N GLY A 887 64.79 -4.10 -28.81
CA GLY A 887 64.03 -5.28 -28.42
C GLY A 887 64.27 -5.76 -26.99
N GLY A 888 64.89 -4.92 -26.14
CA GLY A 888 65.17 -5.22 -24.73
C GLY A 888 63.94 -5.14 -23.81
N SER A 889 62.86 -4.47 -24.24
CA SER A 889 61.54 -4.52 -23.60
C SER A 889 60.41 -4.52 -24.63
N ASN A 890 59.25 -5.05 -24.26
CA ASN A 890 58.01 -4.94 -25.04
C ASN A 890 57.25 -3.63 -24.79
N ALA A 891 57.49 -2.96 -23.65
CA ALA A 891 56.91 -1.65 -23.30
C ALA A 891 57.85 -0.83 -22.40
N THR A 892 57.84 0.50 -22.50
CA THR A 892 58.49 1.40 -21.51
C THR A 892 57.87 2.81 -21.50
N LEU A 893 57.98 3.53 -20.39
CA LEU A 893 57.60 4.94 -20.27
C LEU A 893 58.73 5.82 -20.81
N VAL A 894 58.45 6.66 -21.82
CA VAL A 894 59.48 7.45 -22.53
C VAL A 894 59.43 8.95 -22.22
N ALA A 895 58.23 9.48 -21.96
CA ALA A 895 58.03 10.86 -21.51
C ALA A 895 56.74 10.98 -20.70
N GLY A 896 56.63 12.02 -19.86
CA GLY A 896 55.40 12.30 -19.14
C GLY A 896 55.52 13.31 -18.00
N TRP A 897 54.43 13.47 -17.27
CA TRP A 897 54.30 14.25 -16.04
C TRP A 897 53.40 13.48 -15.07
N ASN A 898 53.79 13.39 -13.80
CA ASN A 898 53.01 12.73 -12.74
C ASN A 898 52.61 11.28 -13.13
N ALA A 899 53.54 10.53 -13.74
CA ALA A 899 53.25 9.27 -14.42
C ALA A 899 54.32 8.19 -14.16
N THR A 900 53.89 6.96 -13.91
CA THR A 900 54.75 5.79 -13.69
C THR A 900 54.25 4.56 -14.45
N LEU A 901 55.17 3.65 -14.81
CA LEU A 901 54.87 2.35 -15.42
C LEU A 901 55.31 1.26 -14.44
N THR A 902 54.39 0.39 -14.01
CA THR A 902 54.60 -0.50 -12.85
C THR A 902 54.73 -1.98 -13.21
N GLU A 903 54.06 -2.45 -14.26
CA GLU A 903 54.12 -3.85 -14.71
C GLU A 903 53.93 -3.98 -16.22
N VAL A 904 54.61 -4.94 -16.86
CA VAL A 904 54.47 -5.27 -18.28
C VAL A 904 54.40 -6.80 -18.46
N SER A 905 53.37 -7.28 -19.14
CA SER A 905 53.19 -8.72 -19.43
C SER A 905 52.68 -8.96 -20.86
N THR A 906 52.75 -10.22 -21.33
CA THR A 906 52.30 -10.60 -22.68
C THR A 906 51.65 -11.98 -22.66
N LYS A 907 50.43 -12.09 -23.22
CA LYS A 907 49.59 -13.29 -23.18
C LYS A 907 48.98 -13.59 -24.55
N THR A 908 49.03 -14.84 -24.98
CA THR A 908 48.49 -15.30 -26.26
C THR A 908 47.32 -16.26 -26.01
N THR A 909 46.18 -16.04 -26.66
CA THR A 909 44.92 -16.73 -26.32
C THR A 909 44.16 -17.11 -27.60
N PRO A 910 43.52 -18.29 -27.71
CA PRO A 910 42.48 -18.52 -28.72
C PRO A 910 41.33 -17.52 -28.54
N VAL A 911 40.70 -17.13 -29.64
CA VAL A 911 39.54 -16.23 -29.73
C VAL A 911 38.48 -16.87 -30.63
N ASP A 912 38.16 -16.27 -31.79
CA ASP A 912 36.89 -16.45 -32.50
C ASP A 912 36.99 -15.79 -33.89
N THR A 913 36.40 -16.23 -35.00
CA THR A 913 34.94 -16.28 -35.14
C THR A 913 34.41 -15.59 -36.44
N LYS A 914 35.09 -15.62 -37.63
CA LYS A 914 34.62 -15.03 -38.96
C LYS A 914 34.44 -15.91 -40.29
N GLY A 915 33.50 -16.88 -40.48
CA GLY A 915 33.28 -17.98 -41.53
C GLY A 915 33.41 -19.54 -41.21
N ASN A 916 34.53 -20.28 -41.45
CA ASN A 916 34.73 -21.78 -41.25
C ASN A 916 35.86 -22.35 -40.29
N LYS A 917 36.31 -21.71 -39.18
CA LYS A 917 37.52 -22.01 -38.35
C LYS A 917 37.46 -21.39 -36.87
N LYS A 918 38.52 -20.75 -36.22
CA LYS A 918 38.64 -19.96 -34.91
C LYS A 918 39.92 -19.00 -34.70
N VAL A 919 39.86 -17.63 -34.73
CA VAL A 919 41.03 -16.67 -34.52
C VAL A 919 41.83 -16.92 -33.22
N TYR A 920 43.08 -16.46 -33.12
CA TYR A 920 43.85 -16.25 -31.88
C TYR A 920 44.25 -14.77 -31.70
N SER A 921 44.37 -14.28 -30.46
CA SER A 921 44.92 -12.95 -30.13
C SER A 921 46.27 -13.03 -29.41
N VAL A 922 47.07 -11.99 -29.60
CA VAL A 922 48.22 -11.62 -28.74
C VAL A 922 47.80 -10.38 -27.98
N THR A 923 48.02 -10.35 -26.67
CA THR A 923 47.74 -9.19 -25.80
C THR A 923 49.00 -8.80 -25.05
N ILE A 924 49.45 -7.56 -25.21
CA ILE A 924 50.45 -6.92 -24.34
C ILE A 924 49.68 -6.07 -23.33
N THR A 925 49.95 -6.29 -22.05
CA THR A 925 49.37 -5.50 -20.95
C THR A 925 50.48 -4.68 -20.30
N ALA A 926 50.26 -3.38 -20.12
CA ALA A 926 51.20 -2.47 -19.46
C ALA A 926 50.42 -1.59 -18.46
N ASN A 927 50.75 -1.71 -17.17
CA ASN A 927 50.07 -0.99 -16.10
C ASN A 927 50.73 0.38 -15.88
N VAL A 928 50.00 1.44 -16.18
CA VAL A 928 50.45 2.84 -16.07
C VAL A 928 49.60 3.50 -14.98
N SER A 929 50.22 4.32 -14.15
CA SER A 929 49.53 5.13 -13.13
C SER A 929 49.86 6.60 -13.35
N ILE A 930 48.83 7.41 -13.56
CA ILE A 930 48.89 8.82 -13.96
C ILE A 930 48.08 9.64 -12.96
N GLY A 931 48.77 10.44 -12.14
CA GLY A 931 48.13 11.29 -11.16
C GLY A 931 47.45 12.53 -11.78
N GLU A 932 46.87 13.34 -10.90
CA GLU A 932 46.17 14.59 -11.22
C GLU A 932 46.95 15.50 -12.19
N ASN A 933 46.30 15.92 -13.27
CA ASN A 933 46.87 16.69 -14.39
C ASN A 933 48.13 16.06 -15.02
N GLY A 934 48.27 14.73 -14.95
CA GLY A 934 49.37 13.98 -15.58
C GLY A 934 49.17 13.71 -17.07
N VAL A 935 50.26 13.29 -17.72
CA VAL A 935 50.29 12.79 -19.11
C VAL A 935 51.38 11.72 -19.21
N ALA A 936 51.17 10.66 -19.98
CA ALA A 936 52.16 9.61 -20.18
C ALA A 936 52.31 9.23 -21.65
N VAL A 937 53.55 9.01 -22.09
CA VAL A 937 53.87 8.46 -23.40
C VAL A 937 54.63 7.16 -23.20
N VAL A 938 54.04 6.06 -23.66
CA VAL A 938 54.55 4.69 -23.50
C VAL A 938 54.89 4.13 -24.89
N ALA A 939 56.14 3.74 -25.09
CA ALA A 939 56.58 3.06 -26.30
C ALA A 939 56.29 1.55 -26.20
N LEU A 940 55.58 1.00 -27.18
CA LEU A 940 55.26 -0.43 -27.33
C LEU A 940 55.93 -1.01 -28.58
N ARG A 941 56.32 -2.29 -28.51
CA ARG A 941 56.78 -3.05 -29.68
C ARG A 941 55.59 -3.53 -30.53
N ASP A 942 55.58 -3.24 -31.83
CA ASP A 942 54.52 -3.73 -32.73
C ASP A 942 54.66 -5.24 -33.02
N VAL A 943 53.54 -5.96 -32.89
CA VAL A 943 53.39 -7.40 -33.11
C VAL A 943 52.12 -7.70 -33.94
N ASN A 944 51.85 -6.88 -34.97
CA ASN A 944 50.56 -6.77 -35.67
C ASN A 944 49.44 -6.35 -34.70
N ILE A 945 49.70 -5.32 -33.91
CA ILE A 945 48.70 -4.74 -32.99
C ILE A 945 47.65 -4.01 -33.84
N SER A 946 46.45 -4.60 -33.92
CA SER A 946 45.33 -4.05 -34.68
C SER A 946 44.45 -3.10 -33.85
N LYS A 947 44.52 -3.20 -32.52
CA LYS A 947 43.78 -2.35 -31.57
C LYS A 947 44.59 -2.10 -30.30
N VAL A 948 44.79 -0.84 -29.92
CA VAL A 948 45.21 -0.48 -28.56
C VAL A 948 43.95 -0.21 -27.73
N TYR A 949 43.87 -0.77 -26.52
CA TYR A 949 42.83 -0.48 -25.55
C TYR A 949 43.42 0.06 -24.25
N VAL A 950 42.56 0.63 -23.41
CA VAL A 950 42.83 0.98 -22.02
C VAL A 950 41.66 0.56 -21.13
N ILE A 951 41.92 0.12 -19.90
CA ILE A 951 40.88 -0.31 -18.94
C ILE A 951 40.69 0.75 -17.84
N LYS A 952 39.56 1.44 -17.85
CA LYS A 952 39.14 2.45 -16.86
C LYS A 952 37.89 1.94 -16.13
N ASN A 953 37.87 1.97 -14.80
CA ASN A 953 36.77 1.46 -13.95
C ASN A 953 36.29 0.04 -14.34
N GLY A 954 37.24 -0.84 -14.70
CA GLY A 954 36.96 -2.20 -15.20
C GLY A 954 36.45 -2.29 -16.65
N GLN A 955 35.99 -1.19 -17.25
CA GLN A 955 35.55 -1.13 -18.65
C GLN A 955 36.72 -0.90 -19.61
N LYS A 956 36.70 -1.59 -20.76
CA LYS A 956 37.78 -1.63 -21.74
C LYS A 956 37.48 -0.76 -22.96
N VAL A 957 38.04 0.45 -22.99
CA VAL A 957 37.84 1.43 -24.08
C VAL A 957 38.92 1.28 -25.15
N GLN A 958 38.58 1.41 -26.43
CA GLN A 958 39.55 1.32 -27.53
C GLN A 958 40.12 2.71 -27.87
N LEU A 959 41.45 2.81 -27.97
CA LEU A 959 42.11 3.99 -28.53
C LEU A 959 42.10 3.95 -30.06
N THR A 960 42.34 5.12 -30.65
CA THR A 960 42.49 5.34 -32.09
C THR A 960 43.68 6.26 -32.35
N THR A 961 43.98 6.55 -33.61
CA THR A 961 44.95 7.57 -34.03
C THR A 961 44.41 9.01 -33.95
N ASN A 962 43.16 9.21 -33.50
CA ASN A 962 42.58 10.54 -33.36
C ASN A 962 43.15 11.24 -32.11
N LYS A 963 44.07 12.19 -32.33
CA LYS A 963 44.74 12.96 -31.26
C LYS A 963 43.77 13.72 -30.35
N SER A 964 42.55 14.00 -30.81
CA SER A 964 41.50 14.70 -30.06
C SER A 964 40.73 13.82 -29.07
N ASN A 965 41.01 12.52 -28.98
CA ASN A 965 40.40 11.63 -27.98
C ASN A 965 40.84 12.05 -26.55
N SER A 966 39.89 12.08 -25.61
CA SER A 966 40.08 12.54 -24.22
C SER A 966 40.91 11.59 -23.35
N LEU A 967 40.74 10.27 -23.49
CA LEU A 967 41.49 9.26 -22.73
C LEU A 967 42.94 9.15 -23.21
N GLY A 968 43.15 9.27 -24.52
CA GLY A 968 44.45 9.06 -25.15
C GLY A 968 44.35 8.73 -26.63
N TYR A 969 45.51 8.61 -27.28
CA TYR A 969 45.63 8.15 -28.66
C TYR A 969 46.88 7.28 -28.83
N TYR A 970 47.07 6.70 -30.00
CA TYR A 970 48.34 6.08 -30.36
C TYR A 970 48.77 6.47 -31.77
N TYR A 971 50.07 6.44 -32.01
CA TYR A 971 50.65 6.56 -33.35
C TYR A 971 51.78 5.54 -33.52
N LYS A 972 52.17 5.28 -34.77
CA LYS A 972 53.22 4.31 -35.10
C LYS A 972 54.35 5.01 -35.84
N GLU A 973 55.58 4.76 -35.40
CA GLU A 973 56.79 5.25 -36.05
C GLU A 973 57.80 4.10 -36.16
N GLY A 974 58.23 3.79 -37.39
CA GLY A 974 59.03 2.60 -37.68
C GLY A 974 58.37 1.32 -37.16
N ASN A 975 59.04 0.67 -36.20
CA ASN A 975 58.59 -0.59 -35.56
C ASN A 975 58.02 -0.39 -34.14
N VAL A 976 57.84 0.86 -33.70
CA VAL A 976 57.33 1.22 -32.36
C VAL A 976 55.95 1.85 -32.48
N ILE A 977 55.06 1.51 -31.55
CA ILE A 977 53.78 2.19 -31.36
C ILE A 977 53.90 3.02 -30.07
N PHE A 978 53.81 4.34 -30.19
CA PHE A 978 53.73 5.23 -29.04
C PHE A 978 52.27 5.39 -28.65
N VAL A 979 51.95 5.05 -27.39
CA VAL A 979 50.64 5.23 -26.78
C VAL A 979 50.70 6.44 -25.85
N VAL A 980 49.81 7.38 -26.08
CA VAL A 980 49.74 8.67 -25.39
C VAL A 980 48.48 8.66 -24.53
N LEU A 981 48.64 8.69 -23.21
CA LEU A 981 47.55 8.69 -22.23
C LEU A 981 47.42 10.05 -21.55
N LYS A 982 46.17 10.45 -21.31
CA LYS A 982 45.78 11.77 -20.77
C LYS A 982 44.94 11.68 -19.49
N GLU A 983 44.53 10.47 -19.12
CA GLU A 983 43.85 10.08 -17.89
C GLU A 983 44.41 8.71 -17.46
N ASP A 984 43.88 8.10 -16.40
CA ASP A 984 44.48 6.92 -15.73
C ASP A 984 43.79 5.58 -16.08
N PRO A 985 44.34 4.78 -17.04
CA PRO A 985 43.97 3.35 -17.14
C PRO A 985 45.09 2.38 -17.58
N ILE A 986 44.88 1.07 -17.36
CA ILE A 986 45.79 -0.03 -17.78
C ILE A 986 45.80 -0.18 -19.31
N ILE A 987 46.96 -0.09 -19.96
CA ILE A 987 47.10 -0.33 -21.42
C ILE A 987 46.95 -1.82 -21.72
N VAL A 988 46.11 -2.15 -22.72
CA VAL A 988 45.89 -3.51 -23.22
C VAL A 988 45.93 -3.49 -24.75
N ALA A 989 47.12 -3.67 -25.34
CA ALA A 989 47.31 -3.68 -26.78
C ALA A 989 47.09 -5.08 -27.36
N GLN A 990 46.24 -5.21 -28.39
CA GLN A 990 45.82 -6.49 -28.95
C GLN A 990 46.13 -6.61 -30.46
N GLY A 991 46.75 -7.74 -30.83
CA GLY A 991 46.96 -8.21 -32.21
C GLY A 991 46.29 -9.55 -32.47
N THR A 992 46.22 -9.99 -33.73
CA THR A 992 45.34 -11.12 -34.17
C THR A 992 45.97 -12.07 -35.21
N LYS A 993 45.47 -13.32 -35.27
CA LYS A 993 45.96 -14.44 -36.11
C LYS A 993 44.78 -15.38 -36.50
N GLU A 994 44.27 -15.32 -37.74
CA GLU A 994 42.81 -15.47 -38.00
C GLU A 994 42.17 -16.79 -38.50
N VAL A 995 41.00 -17.18 -37.93
CA VAL A 995 40.25 -18.46 -38.09
C VAL A 995 38.66 -18.16 -37.72
N THR A 996 37.53 -18.82 -38.15
CA THR A 996 36.31 -18.23 -38.90
C THR A 996 34.72 -18.70 -38.49
N VAL A 997 33.60 -17.95 -38.05
CA VAL A 997 32.00 -18.08 -38.12
C VAL A 997 31.10 -16.69 -38.14
N PRO A 998 29.72 -16.46 -37.93
CA PRO A 998 28.93 -15.14 -38.15
C PRO A 998 27.69 -14.63 -37.22
N SER A 999 26.93 -13.49 -37.50
CA SER A 999 25.73 -12.81 -36.78
C SER A 999 24.73 -11.91 -37.69
N GLU A 1000 23.71 -10.99 -37.42
CA GLU A 1000 23.00 -10.14 -36.33
C GLU A 1000 21.59 -9.41 -36.77
N SER A 1001 20.88 -8.42 -36.07
CA SER A 1001 19.47 -7.82 -36.41
C SER A 1001 18.96 -6.37 -35.89
N GLY A 1002 17.64 -5.88 -36.01
CA GLY A 1002 17.07 -4.46 -35.69
C GLY A 1002 15.48 -4.09 -35.66
N ILE A 1003 14.99 -2.79 -35.52
CA ILE A 1003 13.57 -2.27 -35.07
C ILE A 1003 12.88 -0.94 -35.75
N SER A 1004 11.73 -0.29 -35.30
CA SER A 1004 10.78 0.68 -36.07
C SER A 1004 10.23 2.09 -35.51
N ILE A 1005 9.35 2.83 -36.28
CA ILE A 1005 9.07 4.32 -36.23
C ILE A 1005 7.63 4.88 -35.90
N THR A 1006 6.52 4.33 -36.41
CA THR A 1006 5.21 5.04 -36.61
C THR A 1006 4.63 5.78 -35.39
N THR A 1007 4.89 5.28 -34.18
CA THR A 1007 4.39 5.80 -32.90
C THR A 1007 4.67 7.30 -32.67
N LEU A 1008 5.77 7.83 -33.23
CA LEU A 1008 6.24 9.19 -32.94
C LEU A 1008 5.36 10.31 -33.54
N ASN A 1009 4.75 10.10 -34.70
CA ASN A 1009 3.93 11.14 -35.36
C ASN A 1009 2.57 11.33 -34.69
N PHE A 1010 1.97 10.24 -34.19
CA PHE A 1010 0.62 10.26 -33.61
C PHE A 1010 0.55 11.16 -32.36
N LEU A 1011 1.58 11.11 -31.53
CA LEU A 1011 1.68 11.91 -30.31
C LEU A 1011 1.73 13.41 -30.61
N GLY A 1012 2.54 13.82 -31.61
CA GLY A 1012 2.64 15.23 -32.02
C GLY A 1012 1.32 15.80 -32.55
N TYR A 1013 0.55 15.01 -33.31
CA TYR A 1013 -0.78 15.39 -33.76
C TYR A 1013 -1.78 15.51 -32.59
N ARG A 1014 -1.80 14.54 -31.67
CA ARG A 1014 -2.75 14.56 -30.54
C ARG A 1014 -2.50 15.73 -29.58
N TRP A 1015 -1.24 16.07 -29.29
CA TRP A 1015 -0.95 17.16 -28.34
C TRP A 1015 -1.26 18.56 -28.87
N TYR A 1016 -1.10 18.83 -30.18
CA TYR A 1016 -1.43 20.16 -30.72
C TYR A 1016 -2.91 20.49 -30.49
N ASN A 1017 -3.81 19.58 -30.89
CA ASN A 1017 -5.25 19.81 -30.83
C ASN A 1017 -5.75 20.05 -29.39
N ILE A 1018 -5.16 19.38 -28.39
CA ILE A 1018 -5.49 19.56 -26.96
C ILE A 1018 -5.16 20.99 -26.52
N TYR A 1019 -3.90 21.43 -26.70
CA TYR A 1019 -3.49 22.78 -26.26
C TYR A 1019 -4.17 23.89 -27.09
N HIS A 1020 -4.55 23.63 -28.34
CA HIS A 1020 -5.24 24.60 -29.20
C HIS A 1020 -6.68 24.86 -28.74
N GLU A 1021 -7.36 23.82 -28.24
CA GLU A 1021 -8.67 23.93 -27.59
C GLU A 1021 -8.54 24.69 -26.25
N GLU A 1022 -7.60 24.28 -25.39
CA GLU A 1022 -7.30 24.87 -24.09
C GLU A 1022 -6.87 26.36 -24.18
N PHE A 1023 -6.14 26.76 -25.22
CA PHE A 1023 -5.71 28.15 -25.43
C PHE A 1023 -6.90 29.10 -25.52
N ASN A 1024 -7.94 28.71 -26.27
CA ASN A 1024 -9.07 29.60 -26.53
C ASN A 1024 -9.85 29.92 -25.26
N GLU A 1025 -10.09 28.93 -24.40
CA GLU A 1025 -10.76 29.13 -23.10
C GLU A 1025 -9.87 29.93 -22.13
N THR A 1026 -8.60 29.55 -22.02
CA THR A 1026 -7.64 30.22 -21.13
C THR A 1026 -7.44 31.69 -21.52
N TYR A 1027 -7.41 32.02 -22.81
CA TYR A 1027 -7.28 33.40 -23.29
C TYR A 1027 -8.51 34.26 -22.97
N GLN A 1028 -9.72 33.69 -22.96
CA GLN A 1028 -10.90 34.41 -22.47
C GLN A 1028 -10.85 34.62 -20.95
N LYS A 1029 -10.48 33.60 -20.14
CA LYS A 1029 -10.32 33.78 -18.68
C LYS A 1029 -9.28 34.85 -18.35
N ALA A 1030 -8.17 34.89 -19.08
CA ALA A 1030 -7.13 35.91 -18.94
C ALA A 1030 -7.63 37.33 -19.26
N LEU A 1031 -8.48 37.48 -20.28
CA LEU A 1031 -9.14 38.75 -20.60
C LEU A 1031 -10.14 39.19 -19.52
N GLU A 1032 -10.93 38.27 -18.97
CA GLU A 1032 -11.93 38.56 -17.93
C GLU A 1032 -11.30 38.97 -16.59
N LEU A 1033 -10.17 38.35 -16.22
CA LEU A 1033 -9.40 38.69 -15.02
C LEU A 1033 -8.48 39.91 -15.20
N GLY A 1034 -8.35 40.44 -16.42
CA GLY A 1034 -7.57 41.64 -16.68
C GLY A 1034 -6.05 41.45 -16.73
N VAL A 1035 -5.59 40.29 -17.20
CA VAL A 1035 -4.17 40.04 -17.54
C VAL A 1035 -3.65 41.13 -18.48
N ASP A 1036 -2.37 41.50 -18.34
CA ASP A 1036 -1.82 42.63 -19.07
C ASP A 1036 -1.77 42.40 -20.60
N ASN A 1037 -1.94 43.49 -21.36
CA ASN A 1037 -2.02 43.43 -22.82
C ASN A 1037 -0.71 42.97 -23.50
N GLU A 1038 0.46 43.08 -22.85
CA GLU A 1038 1.73 42.62 -23.42
C GLU A 1038 1.87 41.10 -23.29
N THR A 1039 1.47 40.53 -22.15
CA THR A 1039 1.40 39.07 -21.94
C THR A 1039 0.34 38.42 -22.82
N LEU A 1040 -0.87 39.00 -22.89
CA LEU A 1040 -1.91 38.57 -23.83
C LEU A 1040 -1.42 38.61 -25.28
N GLN A 1041 -0.77 39.70 -25.72
CA GLN A 1041 -0.25 39.78 -27.10
C GLN A 1041 0.80 38.69 -27.38
N LYS A 1042 1.75 38.43 -26.47
CA LYS A 1042 2.77 37.37 -26.63
C LYS A 1042 2.14 35.97 -26.74
N ALA A 1043 1.13 35.69 -25.91
CA ALA A 1043 0.40 34.42 -25.98
C ALA A 1043 -0.29 34.25 -27.34
N LEU A 1044 -0.94 35.31 -27.84
CA LEU A 1044 -1.62 35.31 -29.15
C LEU A 1044 -0.63 35.25 -30.34
N GLU A 1045 0.61 35.72 -30.18
CA GLU A 1045 1.68 35.55 -31.18
C GLU A 1045 2.22 34.11 -31.22
N LEU A 1046 2.35 33.44 -30.06
CA LEU A 1046 2.73 32.03 -29.98
C LEU A 1046 1.68 31.09 -30.59
N HIS A 1047 0.40 31.34 -30.32
CA HIS A 1047 -0.74 30.62 -30.90
C HIS A 1047 -0.71 30.65 -32.44
N LYS A 1048 -0.58 31.83 -33.05
CA LYS A 1048 -0.55 31.99 -34.52
C LYS A 1048 0.64 31.31 -35.19
N GLU A 1049 1.79 31.27 -34.51
CA GLU A 1049 2.95 30.52 -35.01
C GLU A 1049 2.76 29.00 -34.84
N ALA A 1050 1.94 28.56 -33.88
CA ALA A 1050 1.52 27.16 -33.74
C ALA A 1050 0.54 26.74 -34.85
N GLU A 1051 -0.51 27.53 -35.11
CA GLU A 1051 -1.47 27.33 -36.21
C GLU A 1051 -0.74 27.12 -37.54
N LYS A 1052 0.18 28.01 -37.87
CA LYS A 1052 1.01 27.97 -39.08
C LYS A 1052 1.83 26.67 -39.23
N TYR A 1053 2.38 26.11 -38.14
CA TYR A 1053 3.07 24.83 -38.20
C TYR A 1053 2.11 23.63 -38.29
N TYR A 1054 0.86 23.79 -37.89
CA TYR A 1054 -0.17 22.79 -38.12
C TYR A 1054 -0.69 22.83 -39.57
N GLU A 1055 -0.82 24.02 -40.17
CA GLU A 1055 -1.07 24.18 -41.61
C GLU A 1055 0.05 23.53 -42.46
N GLU A 1056 1.33 23.69 -42.10
CA GLU A 1056 2.44 22.93 -42.74
C GLU A 1056 2.20 21.40 -42.71
N ALA A 1057 1.61 20.84 -41.65
CA ALA A 1057 1.31 19.40 -41.57
C ALA A 1057 0.05 18.99 -42.36
N ILE A 1058 -0.95 19.88 -42.46
CA ILE A 1058 -2.13 19.70 -43.30
C ILE A 1058 -1.73 19.68 -44.78
N GLU A 1059 -0.90 20.62 -45.24
CA GLU A 1059 -0.41 20.66 -46.63
C GLU A 1059 0.39 19.41 -47.02
N ILE A 1060 1.21 18.85 -46.14
CA ILE A 1060 2.01 17.63 -46.43
C ILE A 1060 1.11 16.39 -46.63
N THR A 1061 -0.14 16.42 -46.17
CA THR A 1061 -1.04 15.25 -46.07
C THR A 1061 -2.37 15.40 -46.82
N ASP A 1062 -2.49 16.40 -47.70
CA ASP A 1062 -3.74 16.79 -48.36
C ASP A 1062 -4.93 16.88 -47.37
N GLY A 1063 -4.66 17.32 -46.13
CA GLY A 1063 -5.66 17.51 -45.07
C GLY A 1063 -5.96 16.29 -44.18
N ASN A 1064 -5.27 15.15 -44.30
CA ASN A 1064 -5.55 13.97 -43.47
C ASN A 1064 -4.30 13.42 -42.75
N ILE A 1065 -3.83 14.14 -41.73
CA ILE A 1065 -2.62 13.80 -40.96
C ILE A 1065 -2.65 12.37 -40.40
N LEU A 1066 -3.81 11.91 -39.90
CA LEU A 1066 -3.96 10.58 -39.29
C LEU A 1066 -3.76 9.42 -40.30
N ALA A 1067 -3.98 9.64 -41.60
CA ALA A 1067 -3.74 8.63 -42.63
C ALA A 1067 -2.25 8.42 -42.97
N TYR A 1068 -1.39 9.38 -42.61
CA TYR A 1068 0.02 9.43 -43.03
C TYR A 1068 1.02 9.35 -41.88
N LEU A 1069 0.62 8.83 -40.71
CA LEU A 1069 1.45 8.77 -39.50
C LEU A 1069 2.76 7.96 -39.63
N SER A 1070 2.96 7.18 -40.69
CA SER A 1070 4.24 6.53 -41.01
C SER A 1070 5.22 7.41 -41.81
N ASP A 1071 4.80 8.59 -42.27
CA ASP A 1071 5.64 9.52 -43.03
C ASP A 1071 6.56 10.35 -42.09
N PRO A 1072 7.89 10.22 -42.18
CA PRO A 1072 8.81 10.93 -41.29
C PRO A 1072 8.83 12.45 -41.50
N ARG A 1073 8.23 12.98 -42.58
CA ARG A 1073 8.13 14.43 -42.83
C ARG A 1073 7.26 15.15 -41.81
N LEU A 1074 6.30 14.45 -41.19
CA LEU A 1074 5.35 15.02 -40.22
C LEU A 1074 5.96 15.28 -38.84
N ILE A 1075 7.09 14.65 -38.52
CA ILE A 1075 7.72 14.70 -37.18
C ILE A 1075 8.08 16.15 -36.79
N ARG A 1076 8.51 16.98 -37.76
CA ARG A 1076 8.86 18.38 -37.51
C ARG A 1076 7.63 19.29 -37.32
N PRO A 1077 6.73 19.47 -38.31
CA PRO A 1077 5.65 20.45 -38.20
C PRO A 1077 4.71 20.15 -37.03
N LEU A 1078 4.27 18.90 -36.84
CA LEU A 1078 3.41 18.51 -35.71
C LEU A 1078 4.07 18.81 -34.36
N ARG A 1079 5.39 18.59 -34.23
CA ARG A 1079 6.13 18.89 -32.99
C ARG A 1079 6.29 20.39 -32.75
N LEU A 1080 6.48 21.19 -33.80
CA LEU A 1080 6.59 22.65 -33.65
C LEU A 1080 5.24 23.32 -33.39
N ALA A 1081 4.14 22.76 -33.92
CA ALA A 1081 2.79 23.19 -33.61
C ALA A 1081 2.50 23.04 -32.10
N TYR A 1082 2.50 21.82 -31.55
CA TYR A 1082 2.14 21.63 -30.13
C TYR A 1082 3.09 22.34 -29.16
N LEU A 1083 4.38 22.46 -29.48
CA LEU A 1083 5.37 23.11 -28.60
C LEU A 1083 5.29 24.64 -28.57
N ASN A 1084 4.55 25.28 -29.47
CA ASN A 1084 4.24 26.71 -29.36
C ASN A 1084 2.87 26.92 -28.71
N GLU A 1085 1.90 26.07 -29.05
CA GLU A 1085 0.56 26.08 -28.46
C GLU A 1085 0.58 25.86 -26.93
N MET A 1086 1.29 24.82 -26.47
CA MET A 1086 1.50 24.54 -25.04
C MET A 1086 2.13 25.71 -24.26
N LYS A 1087 2.98 26.51 -24.92
CA LYS A 1087 3.58 27.71 -24.29
C LYS A 1087 2.60 28.87 -24.25
N ALA A 1088 1.77 29.00 -25.28
CA ALA A 1088 0.73 30.02 -25.36
C ALA A 1088 -0.29 29.83 -24.23
N VAL A 1089 -0.75 28.59 -24.00
CA VAL A 1089 -1.59 28.19 -22.85
C VAL A 1089 -0.89 28.50 -21.52
N LYS A 1090 0.31 27.93 -21.32
CA LYS A 1090 1.01 28.04 -20.03
C LYS A 1090 1.30 29.48 -19.61
N LEU A 1091 1.69 30.35 -20.56
CA LEU A 1091 1.93 31.77 -20.30
C LEU A 1091 0.69 32.51 -19.77
N LEU A 1092 -0.51 32.09 -20.19
CA LEU A 1092 -1.77 32.65 -19.71
C LEU A 1092 -2.15 32.09 -18.34
N LEU A 1093 -1.99 30.79 -18.11
CA LEU A 1093 -2.25 30.16 -16.81
C LEU A 1093 -1.37 30.75 -15.70
N GLU A 1094 -0.07 30.91 -15.95
CA GLU A 1094 0.86 31.53 -14.97
C GLU A 1094 0.45 32.98 -14.64
N ALA A 1095 0.00 33.75 -15.63
CA ALA A 1095 -0.46 35.13 -15.42
C ALA A 1095 -1.85 35.24 -14.76
N ILE A 1096 -2.72 34.25 -14.95
CA ILE A 1096 -4.00 34.11 -14.24
C ILE A 1096 -3.74 33.79 -12.76
N GLU A 1097 -2.86 32.83 -12.48
CA GLU A 1097 -2.54 32.39 -11.12
C GLU A 1097 -1.86 33.49 -10.30
N GLU A 1098 -0.95 34.28 -10.90
CA GLU A 1098 -0.37 35.46 -10.25
C GLU A 1098 -1.41 36.53 -9.87
N LEU A 1099 -2.50 36.69 -10.64
CA LEU A 1099 -3.59 37.63 -10.32
C LEU A 1099 -4.56 37.07 -9.27
N GLU A 1100 -4.98 35.82 -9.41
CA GLU A 1100 -5.87 35.15 -8.43
C GLU A 1100 -5.20 35.04 -7.04
N ALA A 1101 -3.85 34.98 -6.98
CA ALA A 1101 -3.08 35.04 -5.74
C ALA A 1101 -2.94 36.45 -5.12
N GLN A 1102 -3.28 37.54 -5.83
CA GLN A 1102 -3.12 38.92 -5.35
C GLN A 1102 -4.38 39.54 -4.72
N GLY A 1103 -5.58 38.99 -4.97
CA GLY A 1103 -6.81 39.25 -4.20
C GLY A 1103 -7.89 40.10 -4.88
#